data_AF-A0A1G6GJY6-F1
#
_entry.id   AF-A0A1G6GJY6-F1
#
_cell.length_a   1.000
_cell.length_b   1.000
_cell.length_c   1.000
_cell.angle_alpha   90.00
_cell.angle_beta   90.00
_cell.angle_gamma   90.00
#
_symmetry.space_group_name_H-M   'P 1'
#
loop_
_entity.id
_entity.type
_entity.pdbx_description
1 polymer ?
#
loop_
_entity_poly.entity_id
_entity_poly.type
_entity_poly.pdbx_seq_one_letter_code
_entity_poly.pdbx_strand_id
1 'polypeptide(L)'
;MPKQNQEWEEEYKRMQQVGHLIDKKIKRFSQYMRAIKDRVIDIKKDFWDDVTVNLTELDDALETQASLKQQAEFLSERERTHGQLAWQLSKLQKLQHKPYFGRIDFREDGTNEAEKIYIGTSSLMDENEEDFLIYDWRAPISSMYYDFPPGDAHYEAVDETIHGELTLKRQYVTKQGELTGMFDTGITIGDGLLQSVLGQSADTTMKSIVATIQREQNRIIRNETHRYLVVQGVAGSGKTSAAMQRVAYLLYRYRQQMKADQMILFSPNPLFNGYVSRVLPELGEDNIKQTTFYEYIEGQLGDRFVVESPFEQLELSLSRNHEDQTERMLGMRHKATKAFQEQVDRFIDQLHYSGVEFRTIRFRGDVILSKNQLSQYFYKQLRDLPLQQRVEKLMRYILRHLKEIETTLIDQDWVEDELQLLDKADLQEAFSHLDQETIDHHHEIDAETQYLKQKIVKRALLPLQEKVKRFNFINVKKTYEKLYDQPANSDEMTEEEWQKIAKFSKQYLNENFLAWEDATPFLYFEKMLTGFNENREIKHVFIDEAQDYSPFQIRYLKRIYPSSYMTLLGDYNQSIYYHALLEDSIMKEERDDHHRIQLMRSYRSTKEIVDFTRSLIPGGDQIEPFNRAGELPEVIEVDHDTIAEYKLYQLIDRYEKANHQTIAVVTKNRKQADRVARLLRSTYETIHQIDPTSHSYEEGIHVIPAYLAKGIEFDAVIVYDASAHEYLNDLERHLLYTACTRAMHSLSLIAVGGVSPIIKEVPTNTYRFSKIHHVEN
;
A
#
# COMPACT_ATOMS: atom_id res chain seq x y z
N MET A 1 45.98 23.69 -7.52
CA MET A 1 44.52 23.85 -7.37
C MET A 1 43.89 22.54 -7.84
N PRO A 2 43.21 21.77 -6.98
CA PRO A 2 42.83 20.41 -7.35
C PRO A 2 41.68 20.45 -8.38
N LYS A 3 41.78 19.64 -9.43
CA LYS A 3 40.79 19.48 -10.53
C LYS A 3 39.33 19.33 -10.04
N GLN A 4 39.13 18.78 -8.85
CA GLN A 4 37.82 18.53 -8.24
C GLN A 4 37.01 19.81 -7.95
N ASN A 5 37.67 20.95 -7.67
CA ASN A 5 36.96 22.23 -7.50
C ASN A 5 36.53 22.84 -8.84
N GLN A 6 37.27 22.61 -9.93
CA GLN A 6 36.94 23.17 -11.24
C GLN A 6 35.73 22.48 -11.85
N GLU A 7 35.66 21.14 -11.80
CA GLU A 7 34.50 20.41 -12.29
C GLU A 7 33.23 20.75 -11.51
N TRP A 8 33.33 20.90 -10.18
CA TRP A 8 32.18 21.31 -9.36
C TRP A 8 31.66 22.70 -9.76
N GLU A 9 32.54 23.68 -9.98
CA GLU A 9 32.15 25.02 -10.43
C GLU A 9 31.52 25.04 -11.82
N GLU A 10 32.01 24.21 -12.75
CA GLU A 10 31.42 24.06 -14.09
C GLU A 10 30.01 23.48 -14.04
N GLU A 11 29.81 22.43 -13.26
CA GLU A 11 28.51 21.77 -13.07
C GLU A 11 27.51 22.67 -12.34
N TYR A 12 27.97 23.41 -11.32
CA TYR A 12 27.16 24.39 -10.61
C TYR A 12 26.66 25.51 -11.55
N LYS A 13 27.55 26.06 -12.40
CA LYS A 13 27.17 27.08 -13.40
C LYS A 13 26.18 26.55 -14.42
N ARG A 14 26.38 25.33 -14.94
CA ARG A 14 25.44 24.69 -15.89
C ARG A 14 24.06 24.53 -15.26
N MET A 15 23.99 24.05 -14.01
CA MET A 15 22.72 23.86 -13.32
C MET A 15 21.96 25.18 -13.13
N GLN A 16 22.67 26.27 -12.80
CA GLN A 16 22.05 27.61 -12.74
C GLN A 16 21.54 28.10 -14.10
N GLN A 17 22.29 27.88 -15.19
CA GLN A 17 21.85 28.23 -16.54
C GLN A 17 20.58 27.48 -16.94
N VAL A 18 20.53 26.18 -16.66
CA VAL A 18 19.36 25.33 -16.89
C VAL A 18 18.17 25.81 -16.06
N GLY A 19 18.38 26.10 -14.77
CA GLY A 19 17.34 26.66 -13.90
C GLY A 19 16.74 27.96 -14.43
N HIS A 20 17.60 28.87 -14.92
CA HIS A 20 17.14 30.13 -15.53
C HIS A 20 16.30 29.91 -16.80
N LEU A 21 16.68 28.94 -17.64
CA LEU A 21 15.94 28.58 -18.84
C LEU A 21 14.56 27.99 -18.51
N ILE A 22 14.48 27.14 -17.48
CA ILE A 22 13.22 26.58 -16.97
C ILE A 22 12.31 27.71 -16.49
N ASP A 23 12.81 28.67 -15.70
CA ASP A 23 12.04 29.81 -15.22
C ASP A 23 11.47 30.67 -16.36
N LYS A 24 12.27 30.90 -17.41
CA LYS A 24 11.85 31.63 -18.60
C LYS A 24 10.72 30.88 -19.33
N LYS A 25 10.83 29.56 -19.50
CA LYS A 25 9.77 28.72 -20.09
C LYS A 25 8.50 28.69 -19.24
N ILE A 26 8.61 28.56 -17.91
CA ILE A 26 7.47 28.61 -16.97
C ILE A 26 6.73 29.94 -17.10
N LYS A 27 7.44 31.08 -17.10
CA LYS A 27 6.83 32.40 -17.26
C LYS A 27 6.07 32.53 -18.58
N ARG A 28 6.69 32.10 -19.69
CA ARG A 28 6.08 32.12 -21.03
C ARG A 28 4.80 31.27 -21.08
N PHE A 29 4.85 30.04 -20.58
CA PHE A 29 3.70 29.14 -20.58
C PHE A 29 2.60 29.59 -19.62
N SER A 30 2.94 30.15 -18.46
CA SER A 30 1.97 30.71 -17.51
C SER A 30 1.19 31.88 -18.13
N GLN A 31 1.88 32.78 -18.85
CA GLN A 31 1.24 33.89 -19.56
C GLN A 31 0.32 33.39 -20.68
N TYR A 32 0.77 32.41 -21.46
CA TYR A 32 -0.03 31.82 -22.53
C TYR A 32 -1.26 31.08 -22.00
N MET A 33 -1.12 30.33 -20.90
CA MET A 33 -2.22 29.65 -20.22
C MET A 33 -3.27 30.64 -19.72
N ARG A 34 -2.84 31.77 -19.13
CA ARG A 34 -3.76 32.83 -18.70
C ARG A 34 -4.55 33.42 -19.88
N ALA A 35 -3.87 33.71 -20.99
CA ALA A 35 -4.52 34.21 -22.20
C ALA A 35 -5.55 33.22 -22.79
N ILE A 36 -5.28 31.90 -22.73
CA ILE A 36 -6.24 30.88 -23.17
C ILE A 36 -7.42 30.79 -22.19
N LYS A 37 -7.16 30.81 -20.88
CA LYS A 37 -8.23 30.78 -19.87
C LYS A 37 -9.18 31.96 -20.02
N ASP A 38 -8.64 33.16 -20.21
CA ASP A 38 -9.44 34.37 -20.42
C ASP A 38 -10.30 34.23 -21.69
N ARG A 39 -9.73 33.73 -22.79
CA ARG A 39 -10.48 33.44 -24.03
C ARG A 39 -11.56 32.37 -23.86
N VAL A 40 -11.32 31.30 -23.09
CA VAL A 40 -12.33 30.26 -22.83
C VAL A 40 -13.51 30.84 -22.03
N ILE A 41 -13.22 31.75 -21.09
CA ILE A 41 -14.27 32.46 -20.33
C ILE A 41 -15.07 33.37 -21.26
N ASP A 42 -14.40 34.09 -22.16
CA ASP A 42 -15.08 34.96 -23.14
C ASP A 42 -15.98 34.14 -24.08
N ILE A 43 -15.48 33.03 -24.64
CA ILE A 43 -16.29 32.13 -25.48
C ILE A 43 -17.51 31.58 -24.72
N LYS A 44 -17.35 31.21 -23.44
CA LYS A 44 -18.49 30.72 -22.63
C LYS A 44 -19.54 31.80 -22.35
N LYS A 45 -19.17 33.08 -22.36
CA LYS A 45 -20.13 34.20 -22.27
C LYS A 45 -20.85 34.38 -23.60
N ASP A 46 -20.10 34.40 -24.70
CA ASP A 46 -20.64 34.66 -26.04
C ASP A 46 -21.38 33.45 -26.63
N PHE A 47 -21.23 32.25 -26.02
CA PHE A 47 -21.85 30.99 -26.47
C PHE A 47 -23.36 31.08 -26.68
N TRP A 48 -24.07 31.82 -25.82
CA TRP A 48 -25.52 31.99 -25.93
C TRP A 48 -25.93 33.16 -26.82
N ASP A 49 -25.00 34.06 -27.13
CA ASP A 49 -25.24 35.21 -28.00
C ASP A 49 -25.06 34.83 -29.48
N ASP A 50 -24.17 33.88 -29.79
CA ASP A 50 -23.87 33.42 -31.16
C ASP A 50 -24.75 32.25 -31.66
N VAL A 51 -25.46 31.56 -30.76
CA VAL A 51 -26.34 30.44 -31.14
C VAL A 51 -27.80 30.90 -31.11
N THR A 52 -28.33 31.26 -32.28
CA THR A 52 -29.78 31.41 -32.46
C THR A 52 -30.42 30.03 -32.50
N VAL A 53 -30.95 29.56 -31.36
CA VAL A 53 -31.67 28.29 -31.28
C VAL A 53 -33.00 28.43 -32.01
N ASN A 54 -33.09 27.92 -33.24
CA ASN A 54 -34.33 27.91 -34.01
C ASN A 54 -34.70 26.46 -34.34
N LEU A 55 -35.78 25.96 -33.73
CA LEU A 55 -36.21 24.55 -33.79
C LEU A 55 -37.53 24.38 -34.55
N THR A 56 -37.94 25.39 -35.32
CA THR A 56 -39.25 25.45 -35.97
C THR A 56 -39.35 24.62 -37.24
N GLU A 57 -38.29 24.56 -38.04
CA GLU A 57 -38.22 23.73 -39.24
C GLU A 57 -37.03 22.76 -39.18
N LEU A 58 -37.12 21.64 -39.91
CA LEU A 58 -36.08 20.60 -39.92
C LEU A 58 -34.72 21.14 -40.42
N ASP A 59 -34.73 22.07 -41.38
CA ASP A 59 -33.51 22.69 -41.91
C ASP A 59 -32.87 23.65 -40.88
N ASP A 60 -33.68 24.44 -40.16
CA ASP A 60 -33.22 25.33 -39.07
C ASP A 60 -32.63 24.54 -37.89
N ALA A 61 -33.22 23.39 -37.57
CA ALA A 61 -32.74 22.50 -36.52
C ALA A 61 -31.39 21.86 -36.89
N LEU A 62 -31.19 21.51 -38.16
CA LEU A 62 -29.92 21.00 -38.68
C LEU A 62 -28.83 22.09 -38.68
N GLU A 63 -29.16 23.33 -39.02
CA GLU A 63 -28.25 24.47 -38.96
C GLU A 63 -27.85 24.80 -37.51
N THR A 64 -28.83 24.81 -36.60
CA THR A 64 -28.60 24.99 -35.16
C THR A 64 -27.70 23.88 -34.59
N GLN A 65 -27.95 22.62 -34.96
CA GLN A 65 -27.15 21.48 -34.55
C GLN A 65 -25.71 21.56 -35.09
N ALA A 66 -25.53 22.00 -36.34
CA ALA A 66 -24.22 22.17 -36.94
C ALA A 66 -23.42 23.28 -36.25
N SER A 67 -24.05 24.43 -35.96
CA SER A 67 -23.44 25.55 -35.24
C SER A 67 -23.04 25.17 -33.81
N LEU A 68 -23.94 24.51 -33.06
CA LEU A 68 -23.65 23.99 -31.72
C LEU A 68 -22.50 23.00 -31.72
N LYS A 69 -22.48 22.08 -32.69
CA LYS A 69 -21.40 21.10 -32.83
C LYS A 69 -20.06 21.79 -33.11
N GLN A 70 -20.04 22.76 -34.01
CA GLN A 70 -18.83 23.52 -34.34
C GLN A 70 -18.29 24.31 -33.14
N GLN A 71 -19.16 24.99 -32.39
CA GLN A 71 -18.74 25.70 -31.18
C GLN A 71 -18.27 24.76 -30.06
N ALA A 72 -18.98 23.64 -29.85
CA ALA A 72 -18.59 22.63 -28.87
C ALA A 72 -17.23 21.98 -29.22
N GLU A 73 -16.96 21.75 -30.50
CA GLU A 73 -15.68 21.22 -30.98
C GLU A 73 -14.54 22.23 -30.75
N PHE A 74 -14.77 23.51 -31.04
CA PHE A 74 -13.80 24.58 -30.76
C PHE A 74 -13.52 24.75 -29.26
N LEU A 75 -14.56 24.70 -28.41
CA LEU A 75 -14.42 24.72 -26.94
C LEU A 75 -13.62 23.52 -26.43
N SER A 76 -13.94 22.32 -26.92
CA SER A 76 -13.24 21.08 -26.57
C SER A 76 -11.77 21.13 -26.96
N GLU A 77 -11.44 21.65 -28.14
CA GLU A 77 -10.05 21.83 -28.60
C GLU A 77 -9.27 22.80 -27.68
N ARG A 78 -9.91 23.91 -27.28
CA ARG A 78 -9.32 24.89 -26.36
C ARG A 78 -9.13 24.34 -24.96
N GLU A 79 -10.11 23.62 -24.42
CA GLU A 79 -10.01 22.95 -23.12
C GLU A 79 -8.92 21.87 -23.13
N ARG A 80 -8.79 21.10 -24.21
CA ARG A 80 -7.69 20.14 -24.40
C ARG A 80 -6.33 20.82 -24.42
N THR A 81 -6.21 21.93 -25.15
CA THR A 81 -4.97 22.71 -25.24
C THR A 81 -4.58 23.30 -23.88
N HIS A 82 -5.57 23.82 -23.13
CA HIS A 82 -5.38 24.31 -21.77
C HIS A 82 -4.90 23.18 -20.84
N GLY A 83 -5.51 21.99 -20.92
CA GLY A 83 -5.09 20.81 -20.17
C GLY A 83 -3.65 20.37 -20.47
N GLN A 84 -3.26 20.36 -21.75
CA GLN A 84 -1.89 20.03 -22.18
C GLN A 84 -0.86 21.03 -21.65
N LEU A 85 -1.16 22.33 -21.71
CA LEU A 85 -0.28 23.38 -21.18
C LEU A 85 -0.17 23.31 -19.65
N ALA A 86 -1.28 23.08 -18.95
CA ALA A 86 -1.27 22.91 -17.49
C ALA A 86 -0.36 21.73 -17.08
N TRP A 87 -0.46 20.62 -17.81
CA TRP A 87 0.41 19.46 -17.63
C TRP A 87 1.89 19.77 -17.90
N GLN A 88 2.22 20.44 -19.02
CA GLN A 88 3.61 20.85 -19.31
C GLN A 88 4.16 21.80 -18.25
N LEU A 89 3.35 22.74 -17.76
CA LEU A 89 3.74 23.69 -16.72
C LEU A 89 4.03 22.97 -15.40
N SER A 90 3.18 22.02 -15.01
CA SER A 90 3.42 21.16 -13.84
C SER A 90 4.74 20.37 -13.94
N LYS A 91 5.10 19.93 -15.15
CA LYS A 91 6.36 19.22 -15.39
C LYS A 91 7.56 20.15 -15.22
N LEU A 92 7.52 21.34 -15.80
CA LEU A 92 8.59 22.33 -15.66
C LEU A 92 8.79 22.76 -14.21
N GLN A 93 7.70 22.93 -13.44
CA GLN A 93 7.78 23.24 -12.00
C GLN A 93 8.49 22.13 -11.21
N LYS A 94 8.17 20.85 -11.49
CA LYS A 94 8.90 19.72 -10.88
C LYS A 94 10.39 19.74 -11.27
N LEU A 95 10.68 20.01 -12.54
CA LEU A 95 12.05 20.07 -13.06
C LEU A 95 12.87 21.22 -12.47
N GLN A 96 12.22 22.35 -12.12
CA GLN A 96 12.88 23.50 -11.49
C GLN A 96 13.55 23.11 -10.16
N HIS A 97 12.90 22.27 -9.35
CA HIS A 97 13.44 21.83 -8.07
C HIS A 97 14.55 20.79 -8.20
N LYS A 98 14.48 19.94 -9.23
CA LYS A 98 15.43 18.85 -9.49
C LYS A 98 15.61 18.68 -11.01
N PRO A 99 16.49 19.47 -11.66
CA PRO A 99 16.60 19.51 -13.12
C PRO A 99 17.08 18.18 -13.71
N TYR A 100 18.23 17.71 -13.24
CA TYR A 100 18.80 16.41 -13.59
C TYR A 100 19.47 15.80 -12.35
N PHE A 101 19.50 14.48 -12.29
CA PHE A 101 20.09 13.73 -11.18
C PHE A 101 21.31 12.91 -11.60
N GLY A 102 21.49 12.67 -12.90
CA GLY A 102 22.59 11.85 -13.41
C GLY A 102 23.23 12.46 -14.65
N ARG A 103 24.49 12.09 -14.88
CA ARG A 103 25.22 12.31 -16.13
C ARG A 103 25.95 11.03 -16.52
N ILE A 104 25.91 10.72 -17.81
CA ILE A 104 26.76 9.72 -18.44
C ILE A 104 27.56 10.35 -19.56
N ASP A 105 28.81 9.94 -19.69
CA ASP A 105 29.65 10.27 -20.85
C ASP A 105 29.79 9.01 -21.70
N PHE A 106 29.04 8.96 -22.79
CA PHE A 106 28.98 7.81 -23.69
C PHE A 106 29.80 8.07 -24.94
N ARG A 107 30.68 7.13 -25.29
CA ARG A 107 31.44 7.15 -26.53
C ARG A 107 30.91 6.05 -27.44
N GLU A 108 30.21 6.43 -28.49
CA GLU A 108 29.68 5.49 -29.47
C GLU A 108 30.80 4.89 -30.34
N ASP A 109 30.66 3.61 -30.69
CA ASP A 109 31.61 2.90 -31.56
C ASP A 109 31.71 3.57 -32.94
N GLY A 110 32.87 4.15 -33.24
CA GLY A 110 33.13 4.90 -34.48
C GLY A 110 33.21 6.42 -34.32
N THR A 111 32.88 6.94 -33.13
CA THR A 111 33.08 8.35 -32.76
C THR A 111 34.32 8.52 -31.86
N ASN A 112 35.02 9.65 -31.98
CA ASN A 112 36.25 9.90 -31.23
C ASN A 112 36.03 10.71 -29.94
N GLU A 113 34.84 11.31 -29.77
CA GLU A 113 34.50 12.16 -28.63
C GLU A 113 33.37 11.53 -27.81
N ALA A 114 33.44 11.69 -26.49
CA ALA A 114 32.39 11.23 -25.58
C ALA A 114 31.29 12.30 -25.46
N GLU A 115 30.05 11.91 -25.75
CA GLU A 115 28.88 12.77 -25.62
C GLU A 115 28.41 12.84 -24.16
N LYS A 116 28.13 14.05 -23.68
CA LYS A 116 27.68 14.30 -22.31
C LYS A 116 26.15 14.28 -22.24
N ILE A 117 25.59 13.21 -21.69
CA ILE A 117 24.15 13.01 -21.61
C ILE A 117 23.70 13.24 -20.16
N TYR A 118 22.87 14.25 -19.96
CA TYR A 118 22.28 14.57 -18.66
C TYR A 118 20.89 13.98 -18.55
N ILE A 119 20.60 13.34 -17.41
CA ILE A 119 19.39 12.55 -17.21
C ILE A 119 18.56 13.15 -16.09
N GLY A 120 17.31 13.49 -16.44
CA GLY A 120 16.34 14.10 -15.53
C GLY A 120 14.96 13.46 -15.61
N THR A 121 14.05 13.98 -14.80
CA THR A 121 12.67 13.45 -14.68
C THR A 121 11.80 13.72 -15.91
N SER A 122 12.18 14.67 -16.76
CA SER A 122 11.56 14.94 -18.06
C SER A 122 12.59 15.54 -19.01
N SER A 123 12.31 15.48 -20.30
CA SER A 123 13.16 16.11 -21.30
C SER A 123 13.07 17.64 -21.23
N LEU A 124 14.22 18.29 -21.41
CA LEU A 124 14.32 19.73 -21.59
C LEU A 124 15.18 20.01 -22.82
N MET A 125 14.56 20.63 -23.82
CA MET A 125 15.28 21.17 -24.97
C MET A 125 15.75 22.59 -24.67
N ASP A 126 16.73 23.05 -25.43
CA ASP A 126 17.26 24.41 -25.41
C ASP A 126 16.21 25.49 -25.81
N GLU A 127 16.64 26.74 -26.01
CA GLU A 127 15.72 27.82 -26.40
C GLU A 127 15.22 27.68 -27.85
N ASN A 128 16.02 27.06 -28.72
CA ASN A 128 15.70 26.88 -30.14
C ASN A 128 14.97 25.56 -30.45
N GLU A 129 14.83 24.68 -29.45
CA GLU A 129 14.23 23.33 -29.59
C GLU A 129 15.02 22.40 -30.53
N GLU A 130 16.35 22.60 -30.60
CA GLU A 130 17.25 21.82 -31.44
C GLU A 130 17.95 20.72 -30.65
N ASP A 131 18.47 21.05 -29.46
CA ASP A 131 19.28 20.14 -28.65
C ASP A 131 18.62 19.81 -27.31
N PHE A 132 18.70 18.53 -26.91
CA PHE A 132 18.29 18.09 -25.57
C PHE A 132 19.36 18.48 -24.55
N LEU A 133 19.06 19.47 -23.70
CA LEU A 133 19.88 19.81 -22.55
C LEU A 133 19.77 18.77 -21.43
N ILE A 134 18.57 18.18 -21.30
CA ILE A 134 18.24 17.11 -20.37
C ILE A 134 17.44 16.07 -21.14
N TYR A 135 17.90 14.83 -21.08
CA TYR A 135 17.16 13.68 -21.56
C TYR A 135 16.21 13.22 -20.48
N ASP A 136 15.00 12.89 -20.91
CA ASP A 136 14.08 12.15 -20.05
C ASP A 136 14.76 10.82 -19.72
N TRP A 137 14.79 10.47 -18.44
CA TRP A 137 15.28 9.17 -18.00
C TRP A 137 14.55 8.00 -18.67
N ARG A 138 13.37 8.25 -19.25
CA ARG A 138 12.60 7.28 -20.02
C ARG A 138 13.10 7.05 -21.45
N ALA A 139 13.97 7.91 -21.96
CA ALA A 139 14.50 7.80 -23.32
C ALA A 139 15.38 6.54 -23.47
N PRO A 140 15.40 5.87 -24.63
CA PRO A 140 16.18 4.65 -24.81
C PRO A 140 17.68 4.85 -24.49
N ILE A 141 18.26 5.98 -24.88
CA ILE A 141 19.64 6.35 -24.55
C ILE A 141 19.91 6.43 -23.04
N SER A 142 18.89 6.80 -22.24
CA SER A 142 18.98 6.90 -20.79
C SER A 142 18.97 5.53 -20.10
N SER A 143 18.59 4.45 -20.80
CA SER A 143 18.62 3.09 -20.24
C SER A 143 20.04 2.70 -19.82
N MET A 144 21.04 3.20 -20.55
CA MET A 144 22.45 2.95 -20.26
C MET A 144 22.85 3.34 -18.84
N TYR A 145 22.27 4.42 -18.31
CA TYR A 145 22.52 4.87 -16.95
C TYR A 145 22.08 3.85 -15.91
N TYR A 146 21.02 3.08 -16.17
CA TYR A 146 20.55 2.07 -15.24
C TYR A 146 21.15 0.72 -15.52
N ASP A 147 21.36 0.37 -16.79
CA ASP A 147 21.65 -0.99 -17.25
C ASP A 147 23.13 -1.36 -17.21
N PHE A 148 24.04 -0.40 -17.38
CA PHE A 148 25.47 -0.67 -17.49
C PHE A 148 26.30 0.09 -16.44
N PRO A 149 27.37 -0.52 -15.91
CA PRO A 149 28.46 0.22 -15.29
C PRO A 149 29.36 0.88 -16.35
N PRO A 150 30.26 1.79 -15.96
CA PRO A 150 31.32 2.30 -16.84
C PRO A 150 32.11 1.16 -17.46
N GLY A 151 32.33 1.23 -18.77
CA GLY A 151 32.78 0.15 -19.64
C GLY A 151 31.84 -0.07 -20.81
N ASP A 152 31.85 -1.26 -21.39
CA ASP A 152 31.04 -1.61 -22.57
C ASP A 152 29.54 -1.49 -22.27
N ALA A 153 28.82 -0.72 -23.10
CA ALA A 153 27.41 -0.44 -22.97
C ALA A 153 26.71 -0.44 -24.33
N HIS A 154 25.39 -0.62 -24.31
CA HIS A 154 24.57 -0.49 -25.51
C HIS A 154 23.17 -0.01 -25.15
N TYR A 155 22.46 0.55 -26.13
CA TYR A 155 21.04 0.87 -26.00
C TYR A 155 20.28 0.56 -27.28
N GLU A 156 19.00 0.24 -27.13
CA GLU A 156 18.12 -0.06 -28.27
C GLU A 156 17.46 1.23 -28.76
N ALA A 157 17.89 1.74 -29.92
CA ALA A 157 17.15 2.75 -30.65
C ALA A 157 16.00 2.12 -31.45
N VAL A 158 15.14 2.94 -32.06
CA VAL A 158 13.92 2.47 -32.76
C VAL A 158 14.24 1.46 -33.88
N ASP A 159 15.38 1.63 -34.55
CA ASP A 159 15.76 0.84 -35.72
C ASP A 159 17.02 -0.04 -35.51
N GLU A 160 17.86 0.26 -34.51
CA GLU A 160 19.13 -0.45 -34.29
C GLU A 160 19.60 -0.43 -32.83
N THR A 161 20.42 -1.41 -32.45
CA THR A 161 21.14 -1.40 -31.16
C THR A 161 22.46 -0.68 -31.34
N ILE A 162 22.64 0.42 -30.62
CA ILE A 162 23.85 1.23 -30.67
C ILE A 162 24.80 0.77 -29.57
N HIS A 163 26.06 0.51 -29.94
CA HIS A 163 27.12 0.03 -29.06
C HIS A 163 28.16 1.12 -28.79
N GLY A 164 28.77 1.08 -27.61
CA GLY A 164 29.83 2.00 -27.24
C GLY A 164 30.36 1.79 -25.82
N GLU A 165 31.12 2.76 -25.33
CA GLU A 165 31.76 2.72 -24.01
C GLU A 165 31.27 3.87 -23.12
N LEU A 166 30.78 3.53 -21.92
CA LEU A 166 30.50 4.48 -20.86
C LEU A 166 31.79 4.84 -20.12
N THR A 167 32.31 6.04 -20.38
CA THR A 167 33.58 6.51 -19.80
C THR A 167 33.41 7.10 -18.40
N LEU A 168 32.31 7.81 -18.17
CA LEU A 168 31.98 8.43 -16.90
C LEU A 168 30.52 8.22 -16.56
N LYS A 169 30.26 7.94 -15.29
CA LYS A 169 28.92 7.93 -14.72
C LYS A 169 28.95 8.72 -13.42
N ARG A 170 28.16 9.78 -13.40
CA ARG A 170 28.13 10.78 -12.33
C ARG A 170 26.72 10.96 -11.82
N GLN A 171 26.60 11.21 -10.54
CA GLN A 171 25.34 11.47 -9.89
C GLN A 171 25.39 12.77 -9.10
N TYR A 172 24.29 13.52 -9.17
CA TYR A 172 24.13 14.83 -8.55
C TYR A 172 23.09 14.75 -7.44
N VAL A 173 23.39 15.41 -6.32
CA VAL A 173 22.45 15.65 -5.23
C VAL A 173 22.08 17.12 -5.29
N THR A 174 20.80 17.38 -5.51
CA THR A 174 20.26 18.73 -5.63
C THR A 174 19.19 18.95 -4.57
N LYS A 175 19.21 20.14 -3.96
CA LYS A 175 18.18 20.58 -3.01
C LYS A 175 17.68 21.94 -3.46
N GLN A 176 16.39 22.04 -3.79
CA GLN A 176 15.75 23.27 -4.26
C GLN A 176 16.45 23.95 -5.46
N GLY A 177 16.94 23.15 -6.41
CA GLY A 177 17.65 23.66 -7.60
C GLY A 177 19.13 23.99 -7.38
N GLU A 178 19.67 23.81 -6.18
CA GLU A 178 21.10 23.99 -5.90
C GLU A 178 21.83 22.65 -5.78
N LEU A 179 23.03 22.58 -6.37
CA LEU A 179 23.90 21.41 -6.29
C LEU A 179 24.56 21.34 -4.90
N THR A 180 24.17 20.35 -4.10
CA THR A 180 24.74 20.12 -2.75
C THR A 180 25.81 19.03 -2.74
N GLY A 181 25.82 18.14 -3.73
CA GLY A 181 26.79 17.04 -3.81
C GLY A 181 26.97 16.46 -5.21
N MET A 182 28.17 15.97 -5.49
CA MET A 182 28.54 15.33 -6.77
C MET A 182 29.50 14.17 -6.50
N PHE A 183 29.20 13.00 -7.05
CA PHE A 183 30.09 11.83 -6.95
C PHE A 183 30.05 10.97 -8.22
N ASP A 184 31.21 10.41 -8.55
CA ASP A 184 31.38 9.47 -9.65
C ASP A 184 31.22 8.06 -9.12
N THR A 185 30.20 7.36 -9.59
CA THR A 185 29.98 5.96 -9.24
C THR A 185 29.62 5.14 -10.46
N GLY A 186 30.25 3.97 -10.55
CA GLY A 186 29.96 3.04 -11.63
C GLY A 186 28.56 2.42 -11.56
N ILE A 187 27.79 2.70 -10.52
CA ILE A 187 26.44 2.19 -10.30
C ILE A 187 25.61 3.35 -9.72
N THR A 188 24.30 3.34 -10.00
CA THR A 188 23.35 4.39 -9.58
C THR A 188 23.04 4.23 -8.09
N ILE A 189 23.22 5.28 -7.30
CA ILE A 189 22.93 5.26 -5.85
C ILE A 189 21.56 5.90 -5.63
N GLY A 190 20.50 5.13 -5.43
CA GLY A 190 19.20 5.72 -5.14
C GLY A 190 19.01 6.17 -3.68
N ASP A 191 19.83 5.68 -2.74
CA ASP A 191 19.67 5.96 -1.31
C ASP A 191 20.46 7.20 -0.87
N GLY A 192 19.76 8.25 -0.43
CA GLY A 192 20.34 9.53 -0.01
C GLY A 192 21.33 9.43 1.16
N LEU A 193 21.18 8.44 2.04
CA LEU A 193 22.10 8.23 3.15
C LEU A 193 23.45 7.71 2.65
N LEU A 194 23.44 6.73 1.74
CA LEU A 194 24.66 6.23 1.10
C LEU A 194 25.36 7.31 0.27
N GLN A 195 24.58 8.19 -0.38
CA GLN A 195 25.13 9.35 -1.09
C GLN A 195 25.85 10.32 -0.15
N SER A 196 25.24 10.63 1.01
CA SER A 196 25.82 11.56 1.98
C SER A 196 27.13 11.04 2.57
N VAL A 197 27.23 9.73 2.85
CA VAL A 197 28.44 9.11 3.39
C VAL A 197 29.55 9.08 2.35
N LEU A 198 29.24 8.84 1.07
CA LEU A 198 30.25 8.84 0.01
C LEU A 198 30.76 10.24 -0.35
N GLY A 199 29.92 11.28 -0.17
CA GLY A 199 30.30 12.67 -0.42
C GLY A 199 31.38 13.20 0.53
N GLN A 200 31.52 12.60 1.73
CA GLN A 200 32.53 12.96 2.71
C GLN A 200 33.74 12.02 2.60
N SER A 201 34.79 12.43 1.88
CA SER A 201 36.14 11.82 1.85
C SER A 201 36.21 10.30 2.10
N ALA A 202 35.43 9.51 1.35
CA ALA A 202 35.26 8.09 1.61
C ALA A 202 36.52 7.26 1.31
N ASP A 203 36.93 6.43 2.29
CA ASP A 203 38.02 5.48 2.16
C ASP A 203 37.76 4.42 1.07
N THR A 204 38.82 3.83 0.51
CA THR A 204 38.74 2.79 -0.53
C THR A 204 37.94 1.57 -0.08
N THR A 205 37.97 1.25 1.21
CA THR A 205 37.16 0.19 1.84
C THR A 205 35.67 0.52 1.84
N MET A 206 35.28 1.76 2.14
CA MET A 206 33.88 2.20 2.10
C MET A 206 33.31 2.11 0.69
N LYS A 207 34.08 2.55 -0.32
CA LYS A 207 33.68 2.43 -1.73
C LYS A 207 33.41 0.97 -2.14
N SER A 208 34.24 0.03 -1.67
CA SER A 208 34.04 -1.41 -1.92
C SER A 208 32.79 -1.98 -1.23
N ILE A 209 32.52 -1.54 0.01
CA ILE A 209 31.32 -1.95 0.76
C ILE A 209 30.06 -1.43 0.06
N VAL A 210 30.03 -0.15 -0.32
CA VAL A 210 28.88 0.44 -1.02
C VAL A 210 28.66 -0.23 -2.38
N ALA A 211 29.73 -0.52 -3.12
CA ALA A 211 29.63 -1.29 -4.37
C ALA A 211 29.04 -2.70 -4.15
N THR A 212 29.31 -3.33 -3.01
CA THR A 212 28.75 -4.63 -2.65
C THR A 212 27.25 -4.52 -2.33
N ILE A 213 26.86 -3.56 -1.47
CA ILE A 213 25.45 -3.29 -1.15
C ILE A 213 24.65 -3.01 -2.43
N GLN A 214 25.21 -2.22 -3.35
CA GLN A 214 24.55 -1.93 -4.62
C GLN A 214 24.46 -3.13 -5.54
N ARG A 215 25.48 -4.00 -5.57
CA ARG A 215 25.41 -5.25 -6.34
C ARG A 215 24.30 -6.15 -5.81
N GLU A 216 24.12 -6.22 -4.50
CA GLU A 216 23.01 -6.95 -3.86
C GLU A 216 21.65 -6.33 -4.20
N GLN A 217 21.52 -5.00 -4.12
CA GLN A 217 20.30 -4.29 -4.52
C GLN A 217 19.97 -4.49 -6.01
N ASN A 218 20.97 -4.41 -6.90
CA ASN A 218 20.76 -4.65 -8.34
C ASN A 218 20.27 -6.05 -8.66
N ARG A 219 20.72 -7.08 -7.91
CA ARG A 219 20.20 -8.45 -8.05
C ARG A 219 18.71 -8.53 -7.73
N ILE A 220 18.23 -7.73 -6.77
CA ILE A 220 16.81 -7.63 -6.42
C ILE A 220 16.07 -6.86 -7.52
N ILE A 221 16.58 -5.69 -7.92
CA ILE A 221 15.94 -4.78 -8.87
C ILE A 221 15.71 -5.47 -10.22
N ARG A 222 16.74 -6.13 -10.76
CA ARG A 222 16.71 -6.70 -12.12
C ARG A 222 16.30 -8.17 -12.21
N ASN A 223 15.78 -8.77 -11.14
CA ASN A 223 15.32 -10.16 -11.21
C ASN A 223 14.02 -10.24 -12.04
N GLU A 224 14.10 -10.68 -13.28
CA GLU A 224 12.93 -10.84 -14.16
C GLU A 224 12.48 -12.30 -14.29
N THR A 225 13.37 -13.24 -13.97
CA THR A 225 13.15 -14.67 -14.25
C THR A 225 12.25 -15.33 -13.24
N HIS A 226 12.40 -15.01 -11.94
CA HIS A 226 11.74 -15.76 -10.89
C HIS A 226 10.38 -15.17 -10.59
N ARG A 227 9.38 -16.03 -10.56
CA ARG A 227 8.00 -15.66 -10.24
C ARG A 227 7.84 -15.22 -8.80
N TYR A 228 8.57 -15.85 -7.88
CA TYR A 228 8.55 -15.53 -6.46
C TYR A 228 9.95 -15.08 -6.03
N LEU A 229 10.09 -13.82 -5.64
CA LEU A 229 11.33 -13.25 -5.13
C LEU A 229 11.19 -13.01 -3.63
N VAL A 230 12.02 -13.66 -2.82
CA VAL A 230 12.08 -13.45 -1.37
C VAL A 230 13.33 -12.66 -1.04
N VAL A 231 13.14 -11.45 -0.53
CA VAL A 231 14.20 -10.57 -0.07
C VAL A 231 14.19 -10.56 1.45
N GLN A 232 15.03 -11.39 2.03
CA GLN A 232 15.24 -11.38 3.48
C GLN A 232 16.37 -10.40 3.79
N GLY A 233 16.21 -9.57 4.80
CA GLY A 233 17.30 -8.72 5.22
C GLY A 233 17.13 -8.19 6.62
N VAL A 234 18.21 -7.64 7.15
CA VAL A 234 18.28 -7.09 8.50
C VAL A 234 17.69 -5.67 8.56
N ALA A 235 17.32 -5.19 9.74
CA ALA A 235 16.89 -3.80 9.93
C ALA A 235 17.92 -2.82 9.34
N GLY A 236 17.46 -1.79 8.61
CA GLY A 236 18.36 -0.80 8.02
C GLY A 236 19.19 -1.27 6.82
N SER A 237 18.87 -2.41 6.19
CA SER A 237 19.53 -2.88 4.95
C SER A 237 18.92 -2.32 3.66
N GLY A 238 17.90 -1.48 3.75
CA GLY A 238 17.26 -0.82 2.59
C GLY A 238 16.43 -1.74 1.70
N LYS A 239 15.84 -2.80 2.26
CA LYS A 239 14.91 -3.72 1.54
C LYS A 239 13.81 -2.96 0.80
N THR A 240 13.08 -2.11 1.51
CA THR A 240 12.00 -1.28 0.95
C THR A 240 12.52 -0.38 -0.17
N SER A 241 13.66 0.27 0.01
CA SER A 241 14.27 1.11 -1.02
C SER A 241 14.61 0.30 -2.28
N ALA A 242 15.16 -0.91 -2.12
CA ALA A 242 15.41 -1.82 -3.24
C ALA A 242 14.10 -2.26 -3.91
N ALA A 243 13.02 -2.47 -3.15
CA ALA A 243 11.70 -2.78 -3.69
C ALA A 243 11.10 -1.62 -4.50
N MET A 244 11.24 -0.38 -4.03
CA MET A 244 10.75 0.80 -4.77
C MET A 244 11.54 1.02 -6.06
N GLN A 245 12.86 0.84 -6.02
CA GLN A 245 13.69 0.87 -7.22
C GLN A 245 13.33 -0.26 -8.18
N ARG A 246 12.98 -1.44 -7.67
CA ARG A 246 12.45 -2.56 -8.48
C ARG A 246 11.13 -2.21 -9.15
N VAL A 247 10.18 -1.61 -8.43
CA VAL A 247 8.91 -1.13 -8.99
C VAL A 247 9.18 -0.15 -10.13
N ALA A 248 10.03 0.85 -9.90
CA ALA A 248 10.40 1.83 -10.92
C ALA A 248 11.08 1.19 -12.13
N TYR A 249 12.01 0.26 -11.92
CA TYR A 249 12.67 -0.50 -12.99
C TYR A 249 11.67 -1.30 -13.83
N LEU A 250 10.73 -2.00 -13.20
CA LEU A 250 9.73 -2.82 -13.90
C LEU A 250 8.72 -1.95 -14.67
N LEU A 251 8.27 -0.84 -14.09
CA LEU A 251 7.42 0.14 -14.79
C LEU A 251 8.12 0.70 -16.01
N TYR A 252 9.41 1.01 -15.89
CA TYR A 252 10.23 1.50 -16.98
C TYR A 252 10.44 0.45 -18.09
N ARG A 253 10.93 -0.74 -17.71
CA ARG A 253 11.29 -1.83 -18.63
C ARG A 253 10.06 -2.34 -19.40
N TYR A 254 8.93 -2.46 -18.72
CA TYR A 254 7.68 -2.97 -19.30
C TYR A 254 6.64 -1.87 -19.59
N ARG A 255 7.05 -0.60 -19.74
CA ARG A 255 6.15 0.55 -19.95
C ARG A 255 5.16 0.42 -21.12
N GLN A 256 5.50 -0.39 -22.13
CA GLN A 256 4.62 -0.65 -23.27
C GLN A 256 3.57 -1.75 -22.99
N GLN A 257 3.82 -2.62 -22.01
CA GLN A 257 3.02 -3.81 -21.72
C GLN A 257 2.30 -3.72 -20.37
N MET A 258 2.76 -2.84 -19.49
CA MET A 258 2.33 -2.78 -18.10
C MET A 258 2.17 -1.33 -17.62
N LYS A 259 1.13 -1.10 -16.83
CA LYS A 259 0.80 0.17 -16.18
C LYS A 259 0.93 0.08 -14.65
N ALA A 260 1.04 1.23 -13.99
CA ALA A 260 1.15 1.32 -12.52
C ALA A 260 -0.06 0.73 -11.77
N ASP A 261 -1.25 0.77 -12.35
CA ASP A 261 -2.49 0.18 -11.78
C ASP A 261 -2.54 -1.35 -11.83
N GLN A 262 -1.60 -1.98 -12.54
CA GLN A 262 -1.38 -3.43 -12.60
C GLN A 262 -0.35 -3.92 -11.57
N MET A 263 0.10 -3.03 -10.68
CA MET A 263 0.98 -3.35 -9.57
C MET A 263 0.29 -2.99 -8.26
N ILE A 264 0.49 -3.81 -7.22
CA ILE A 264 0.00 -3.53 -5.87
C ILE A 264 1.12 -3.73 -4.84
N LEU A 265 1.20 -2.81 -3.89
CA LEU A 265 2.05 -2.91 -2.71
C LEU A 265 1.18 -3.06 -1.47
N PHE A 266 1.42 -4.14 -0.74
CA PHE A 266 0.93 -4.32 0.61
C PHE A 266 1.96 -3.82 1.62
N SER A 267 1.58 -2.81 2.40
CA SER A 267 2.40 -2.18 3.43
C SER A 267 2.02 -2.62 4.84
N PRO A 268 2.94 -2.46 5.82
CA PRO A 268 2.68 -2.84 7.21
C PRO A 268 1.70 -1.90 7.93
N ASN A 269 1.64 -0.62 7.56
CA ASN A 269 0.76 0.36 8.18
C ASN A 269 0.45 1.54 7.23
N PRO A 270 -0.62 2.33 7.51
CA PRO A 270 -1.02 3.43 6.64
C PRO A 270 -0.03 4.61 6.59
N LEU A 271 0.76 4.84 7.66
CA LEU A 271 1.83 5.85 7.66
C LEU A 271 2.87 5.57 6.58
N PHE A 272 3.20 4.29 6.40
CA PHE A 272 4.18 3.86 5.41
C PHE A 272 3.69 4.05 3.98
N ASN A 273 2.38 3.93 3.72
CA ASN A 273 1.80 4.31 2.42
C ASN A 273 2.10 5.78 2.09
N GLY A 274 2.00 6.67 3.10
CA GLY A 274 2.38 8.08 2.96
C GLY A 274 3.85 8.27 2.57
N TYR A 275 4.76 7.46 3.11
CA TYR A 275 6.17 7.47 2.70
C TYR A 275 6.36 6.98 1.26
N VAL A 276 5.81 5.81 0.90
CA VAL A 276 5.96 5.23 -0.44
C VAL A 276 5.39 6.13 -1.53
N SER A 277 4.25 6.78 -1.27
CA SER A 277 3.62 7.72 -2.19
C SER A 277 4.48 8.93 -2.57
N ARG A 278 5.55 9.22 -1.80
CA ARG A 278 6.54 10.28 -2.09
C ARG A 278 7.74 9.75 -2.87
N VAL A 279 8.17 8.51 -2.60
CA VAL A 279 9.40 7.92 -3.17
C VAL A 279 9.26 7.63 -4.67
N LEU A 280 8.16 7.02 -5.13
CA LEU A 280 7.99 6.69 -6.56
C LEU A 280 7.92 7.96 -7.45
N PRO A 281 7.20 9.03 -7.06
CA PRO A 281 7.24 10.29 -7.80
C PRO A 281 8.63 10.95 -7.82
N GLU A 282 9.42 10.82 -6.74
CA GLU A 282 10.82 11.28 -6.73
C GLU A 282 11.73 10.50 -7.69
N LEU A 283 11.36 9.25 -7.97
CA LEU A 283 11.97 8.40 -9.00
C LEU A 283 11.38 8.66 -10.39
N GLY A 284 10.38 9.53 -10.52
CA GLY A 284 9.78 9.91 -11.79
C GLY A 284 8.71 8.95 -12.31
N GLU A 285 8.17 8.07 -11.47
CA GLU A 285 7.13 7.09 -11.82
C GLU A 285 5.77 7.39 -11.20
N ASP A 286 4.72 6.86 -11.84
CA ASP A 286 3.35 6.95 -11.30
C ASP A 286 3.22 6.08 -10.05
N ASN A 287 2.37 6.52 -9.11
CA ASN A 287 2.11 5.75 -7.91
C ASN A 287 1.36 4.45 -8.25
N ILE A 288 1.87 3.33 -7.73
CA ILE A 288 1.19 2.03 -7.77
C ILE A 288 0.05 1.99 -6.76
N LYS A 289 -0.85 1.00 -6.88
CA LYS A 289 -1.90 0.76 -5.87
C LYS A 289 -1.23 0.38 -4.55
N GLN A 290 -1.57 1.08 -3.47
CA GLN A 290 -1.03 0.87 -2.13
C GLN A 290 -2.20 0.63 -1.18
N THR A 291 -2.09 -0.39 -0.34
CA THR A 291 -3.07 -0.72 0.68
C THR A 291 -2.38 -1.49 1.80
N THR A 292 -2.85 -1.38 3.02
CA THR A 292 -2.53 -2.40 4.04
C THR A 292 -3.39 -3.64 3.79
N PHE A 293 -2.97 -4.79 4.33
CA PHE A 293 -3.82 -5.98 4.25
C PHE A 293 -5.10 -5.83 5.08
N TYR A 294 -5.07 -5.06 6.17
CA TYR A 294 -6.25 -4.72 6.96
C TYR A 294 -7.28 -3.94 6.13
N GLU A 295 -6.88 -2.83 5.51
CA GLU A 295 -7.76 -2.01 4.64
C GLU A 295 -8.34 -2.84 3.48
N TYR A 296 -7.56 -3.78 2.94
CA TYR A 296 -8.05 -4.70 1.91
C TYR A 296 -9.18 -5.61 2.42
N ILE A 297 -9.03 -6.19 3.62
CA ILE A 297 -10.06 -7.05 4.23
C ILE A 297 -11.27 -6.22 4.66
N GLU A 298 -11.05 -5.07 5.28
CA GLU A 298 -12.09 -4.12 5.69
C GLU A 298 -12.91 -3.66 4.48
N GLY A 299 -12.29 -3.34 3.34
CA GLY A 299 -12.99 -2.99 2.11
C GLY A 299 -13.86 -4.12 1.53
N GLN A 300 -13.68 -5.37 1.94
CA GLN A 300 -14.49 -6.52 1.51
C GLN A 300 -15.57 -6.94 2.53
N LEU A 301 -15.32 -6.71 3.81
CA LEU A 301 -16.15 -7.20 4.92
C LEU A 301 -16.81 -6.10 5.76
N GLY A 302 -16.27 -4.88 5.76
CA GLY A 302 -16.64 -3.76 6.64
C GLY A 302 -18.11 -3.34 6.55
N ASP A 303 -18.74 -3.50 5.39
CA ASP A 303 -20.17 -3.25 5.21
C ASP A 303 -21.07 -4.17 6.06
N ARG A 304 -20.55 -5.33 6.50
CA ARG A 304 -21.32 -6.42 7.12
C ARG A 304 -20.81 -6.81 8.50
N PHE A 305 -19.53 -6.58 8.77
CA PHE A 305 -18.85 -6.96 9.99
C PHE A 305 -17.98 -5.82 10.47
N VAL A 306 -17.90 -5.66 11.79
CA VAL A 306 -16.82 -4.91 12.41
C VAL A 306 -15.61 -5.83 12.47
N VAL A 307 -14.55 -5.49 11.73
CA VAL A 307 -13.31 -6.28 11.66
C VAL A 307 -12.31 -5.69 12.63
N GLU A 308 -11.84 -6.51 13.57
CA GLU A 308 -10.77 -6.15 14.50
C GLU A 308 -9.48 -5.79 13.75
N SER A 309 -8.84 -4.70 14.16
CA SER A 309 -7.56 -4.30 13.61
C SER A 309 -6.44 -5.25 14.07
N PRO A 310 -5.45 -5.58 13.22
CA PRO A 310 -4.24 -6.28 13.68
C PRO A 310 -3.56 -5.57 14.87
N PHE A 311 -3.67 -4.24 14.96
CA PHE A 311 -3.12 -3.48 16.07
C PHE A 311 -3.91 -3.69 17.37
N GLU A 312 -5.23 -3.83 17.31
CA GLU A 312 -6.06 -4.16 18.48
C GLU A 312 -5.76 -5.57 18.98
N GLN A 313 -5.58 -6.52 18.06
CA GLN A 313 -5.14 -7.88 18.38
C GLN A 313 -3.78 -7.88 19.09
N LEU A 314 -2.82 -7.07 18.60
CA LEU A 314 -1.52 -6.91 19.26
C LEU A 314 -1.64 -6.26 20.63
N GLU A 315 -2.45 -5.22 20.80
CA GLU A 315 -2.70 -4.57 22.10
C GLU A 315 -3.25 -5.56 23.13
N LEU A 316 -4.17 -6.43 22.72
CA LEU A 316 -4.66 -7.51 23.55
C LEU A 316 -3.53 -8.45 23.97
N SER A 317 -2.65 -8.83 23.03
CA SER A 317 -1.50 -9.71 23.30
C SER A 317 -0.44 -9.09 24.21
N LEU A 318 -0.28 -7.77 24.18
CA LEU A 318 0.70 -7.03 24.97
C LEU A 318 0.17 -6.62 26.35
N SER A 319 -1.16 -6.65 26.53
CA SER A 319 -1.82 -6.41 27.82
C SER A 319 -1.69 -7.64 28.74
N ARG A 320 -1.57 -7.45 30.07
CA ARG A 320 -1.18 -8.51 31.03
C ARG A 320 -2.33 -9.23 31.75
N ASN A 321 -3.52 -9.32 31.15
CA ASN A 321 -4.68 -9.94 31.81
C ASN A 321 -4.72 -11.46 31.57
N HIS A 322 -4.07 -12.23 32.46
CA HIS A 322 -3.67 -13.62 32.24
C HIS A 322 -4.75 -14.70 32.00
N GLU A 323 -5.99 -14.56 32.49
CA GLU A 323 -6.95 -15.70 32.46
C GLU A 323 -7.72 -15.83 31.13
N ASP A 324 -8.35 -14.76 30.63
CA ASP A 324 -9.10 -14.79 29.36
C ASP A 324 -8.20 -14.78 28.10
N GLN A 325 -6.94 -14.36 28.24
CA GLN A 325 -6.00 -14.20 27.12
C GLN A 325 -5.42 -15.52 26.60
N THR A 326 -5.29 -16.53 27.46
CA THR A 326 -4.64 -17.78 27.08
C THR A 326 -5.41 -18.50 25.97
N GLU A 327 -6.74 -18.53 26.06
CA GLU A 327 -7.61 -19.21 25.09
C GLU A 327 -7.62 -18.49 23.74
N ARG A 328 -7.69 -17.16 23.74
CA ARG A 328 -7.64 -16.37 22.51
C ARG A 328 -6.27 -16.48 21.82
N MET A 329 -5.19 -16.45 22.59
CA MET A 329 -3.83 -16.64 22.05
C MET A 329 -3.63 -18.02 21.39
N LEU A 330 -4.19 -19.09 21.98
CA LEU A 330 -4.19 -20.42 21.38
C LEU A 330 -4.96 -20.42 20.05
N GLY A 331 -6.13 -19.77 20.02
CA GLY A 331 -6.92 -19.56 18.81
C GLY A 331 -6.14 -18.83 17.70
N MET A 332 -5.46 -17.72 18.04
CA MET A 332 -4.63 -16.96 17.11
C MET A 332 -3.51 -17.83 16.51
N ARG A 333 -2.81 -18.61 17.33
CA ARG A 333 -1.74 -19.51 16.87
C ARG A 333 -2.27 -20.59 15.94
N HIS A 334 -3.32 -21.30 16.34
CA HIS A 334 -3.87 -22.41 15.57
C HIS A 334 -4.44 -21.95 14.21
N LYS A 335 -5.25 -20.89 14.20
CA LYS A 335 -5.91 -20.40 12.98
C LYS A 335 -4.96 -19.80 11.96
N ALA A 336 -3.78 -19.37 12.39
CA ALA A 336 -2.73 -18.90 11.50
C ALA A 336 -1.93 -20.04 10.83
N THR A 337 -2.10 -21.29 11.28
CA THR A 337 -1.39 -22.44 10.70
C THR A 337 -2.02 -22.91 9.39
N LYS A 338 -1.21 -23.63 8.60
CA LYS A 338 -1.68 -24.38 7.42
C LYS A 338 -2.72 -25.45 7.79
N ALA A 339 -2.60 -26.06 8.97
CA ALA A 339 -3.51 -27.13 9.38
C ALA A 339 -4.96 -26.64 9.50
N PHE A 340 -5.17 -25.42 9.98
CA PHE A 340 -6.49 -24.80 10.00
C PHE A 340 -7.00 -24.48 8.58
N GLN A 341 -6.12 -24.06 7.68
CA GLN A 341 -6.50 -23.85 6.29
C GLN A 341 -6.96 -25.16 5.61
N GLU A 342 -6.24 -26.26 5.82
CA GLU A 342 -6.67 -27.58 5.36
C GLU A 342 -8.00 -28.01 5.98
N GLN A 343 -8.27 -27.60 7.23
CA GLN A 343 -9.58 -27.81 7.86
C GLN A 343 -10.69 -27.02 7.13
N VAL A 344 -10.44 -25.76 6.78
CA VAL A 344 -11.39 -24.94 5.99
C VAL A 344 -11.60 -25.55 4.60
N ASP A 345 -10.53 -25.98 3.93
CA ASP A 345 -10.60 -26.62 2.60
C ASP A 345 -11.41 -27.93 2.66
N ARG A 346 -11.14 -28.81 3.64
CA ARG A 346 -11.93 -30.03 3.87
C ARG A 346 -13.39 -29.73 4.17
N PHE A 347 -13.67 -28.66 4.92
CA PHE A 347 -15.04 -28.25 5.20
C PHE A 347 -15.76 -27.79 3.92
N ILE A 348 -15.10 -27.01 3.07
CA ILE A 348 -15.63 -26.61 1.76
C ILE A 348 -15.92 -27.84 0.89
N ASP A 349 -15.03 -28.84 0.88
CA ASP A 349 -15.26 -30.09 0.15
C ASP A 349 -16.48 -30.86 0.67
N GLN A 350 -16.74 -30.85 1.97
CA GLN A 350 -17.95 -31.45 2.54
C GLN A 350 -19.23 -30.71 2.13
N LEU A 351 -19.17 -29.38 1.97
CA LEU A 351 -20.32 -28.58 1.54
C LEU A 351 -20.82 -28.93 0.14
N HIS A 352 -20.01 -29.60 -0.70
CA HIS A 352 -20.45 -30.17 -1.97
C HIS A 352 -21.60 -31.18 -1.80
N TYR A 353 -21.66 -31.88 -0.67
CA TYR A 353 -22.64 -32.93 -0.41
C TYR A 353 -23.80 -32.46 0.47
N SER A 354 -23.50 -31.70 1.54
CA SER A 354 -24.51 -31.20 2.47
C SER A 354 -23.95 -30.08 3.36
N GLY A 355 -24.82 -29.26 3.95
CA GLY A 355 -24.43 -28.35 5.04
C GLY A 355 -24.61 -26.86 4.77
N VAL A 356 -24.80 -26.44 3.51
CA VAL A 356 -25.04 -25.02 3.16
C VAL A 356 -26.39 -24.56 3.71
N GLU A 357 -26.39 -23.45 4.45
CA GLU A 357 -27.60 -22.83 5.00
C GLU A 357 -28.16 -21.77 4.05
N PHE A 358 -29.47 -21.83 3.79
CA PHE A 358 -30.18 -20.89 2.91
C PHE A 358 -31.17 -20.02 3.70
N ARG A 359 -31.36 -18.78 3.22
CA ARG A 359 -32.38 -17.86 3.72
C ARG A 359 -33.65 -18.00 2.88
N THR A 360 -34.80 -18.01 3.56
CA THR A 360 -36.11 -17.97 2.88
C THR A 360 -36.29 -16.61 2.20
N ILE A 361 -36.69 -16.64 0.93
CA ILE A 361 -36.95 -15.43 0.14
C ILE A 361 -38.40 -15.02 0.38
N ARG A 362 -38.58 -13.81 0.89
CA ARG A 362 -39.90 -13.23 1.18
C ARG A 362 -40.08 -11.88 0.49
N PHE A 363 -41.30 -11.59 0.08
CA PHE A 363 -41.71 -10.28 -0.42
C PHE A 363 -43.02 -9.89 0.25
N ARG A 364 -43.06 -8.71 0.87
CA ARG A 364 -44.23 -8.18 1.61
C ARG A 364 -44.90 -9.17 2.60
N GLY A 365 -44.14 -10.12 3.14
CA GLY A 365 -44.62 -11.13 4.10
C GLY A 365 -44.81 -12.53 3.50
N ASP A 366 -45.04 -12.61 2.20
CA ASP A 366 -45.26 -13.88 1.49
C ASP A 366 -43.96 -14.61 1.19
N VAL A 367 -43.98 -15.93 1.30
CA VAL A 367 -42.84 -16.79 1.00
C VAL A 367 -42.83 -17.11 -0.49
N ILE A 368 -41.86 -16.54 -1.20
CA ILE A 368 -41.64 -16.84 -2.62
C ILE A 368 -40.94 -18.20 -2.77
N LEU A 369 -39.80 -18.35 -2.08
CA LEU A 369 -39.01 -19.58 -2.09
C LEU A 369 -38.55 -19.92 -0.67
N SER A 370 -38.87 -21.12 -0.22
CA SER A 370 -38.45 -21.64 1.09
C SER A 370 -37.00 -22.12 1.07
N LYS A 371 -36.35 -22.09 2.24
CA LYS A 371 -35.00 -22.67 2.43
C LYS A 371 -34.90 -24.14 1.97
N ASN A 372 -35.97 -24.92 2.14
CA ASN A 372 -36.00 -26.33 1.77
C ASN A 372 -36.03 -26.51 0.24
N GLN A 373 -36.81 -25.69 -0.48
CA GLN A 373 -36.84 -25.70 -1.94
C GLN A 373 -35.47 -25.31 -2.53
N LEU A 374 -34.84 -24.26 -1.99
CA LEU A 374 -33.49 -23.83 -2.41
C LEU A 374 -32.46 -24.94 -2.18
N SER A 375 -32.47 -25.55 -1.00
CA SER A 375 -31.58 -26.67 -0.66
C SER A 375 -31.80 -27.89 -1.55
N GLN A 376 -33.05 -28.24 -1.85
CA GLN A 376 -33.35 -29.36 -2.73
C GLN A 376 -32.87 -29.10 -4.16
N TYR A 377 -33.10 -27.91 -4.70
CA TYR A 377 -32.61 -27.52 -6.02
C TYR A 377 -31.07 -27.59 -6.07
N PHE A 378 -30.40 -27.04 -5.05
CA PHE A 378 -28.94 -27.00 -4.96
C PHE A 378 -28.29 -28.39 -4.92
N TYR A 379 -28.81 -29.31 -4.10
CA TYR A 379 -28.18 -30.64 -3.91
C TYR A 379 -28.69 -31.72 -4.87
N LYS A 380 -29.94 -31.64 -5.36
CA LYS A 380 -30.48 -32.65 -6.28
C LYS A 380 -30.19 -32.35 -7.74
N GLN A 381 -30.31 -31.09 -8.18
CA GLN A 381 -30.26 -30.74 -9.60
C GLN A 381 -28.88 -30.24 -10.05
N LEU A 382 -28.03 -29.77 -9.14
CA LEU A 382 -26.75 -29.14 -9.47
C LEU A 382 -25.52 -29.92 -8.97
N ARG A 383 -25.70 -31.20 -8.60
CA ARG A 383 -24.69 -32.02 -7.91
C ARG A 383 -23.37 -32.19 -8.67
N ASP A 384 -23.37 -32.17 -9.99
CA ASP A 384 -22.15 -32.46 -10.77
C ASP A 384 -21.30 -31.21 -11.02
N LEU A 385 -21.78 -30.03 -10.61
CA LEU A 385 -21.10 -28.76 -10.84
C LEU A 385 -20.25 -28.33 -9.62
N PRO A 386 -19.19 -27.53 -9.82
CA PRO A 386 -18.48 -26.85 -8.73
C PRO A 386 -19.41 -25.91 -7.94
N LEU A 387 -19.16 -25.75 -6.62
CA LEU A 387 -20.00 -24.94 -5.72
C LEU A 387 -20.33 -23.55 -6.28
N GLN A 388 -19.32 -22.84 -6.80
CA GLN A 388 -19.48 -21.50 -7.37
C GLN A 388 -20.51 -21.48 -8.52
N GLN A 389 -20.40 -22.42 -9.46
CA GLN A 389 -21.34 -22.53 -10.58
C GLN A 389 -22.75 -22.92 -10.10
N ARG A 390 -22.85 -23.69 -9.00
CA ARG A 390 -24.16 -24.02 -8.40
C ARG A 390 -24.83 -22.78 -7.83
N VAL A 391 -24.07 -21.96 -7.09
CA VAL A 391 -24.58 -20.71 -6.50
C VAL A 391 -25.02 -19.74 -7.59
N GLU A 392 -24.25 -19.61 -8.67
CA GLU A 392 -24.59 -18.76 -9.79
C GLU A 392 -25.84 -19.25 -10.54
N LYS A 393 -25.98 -20.57 -10.77
CA LYS A 393 -27.20 -21.14 -11.36
C LYS A 393 -28.41 -20.98 -10.44
N LEU A 394 -28.24 -21.13 -9.14
CA LEU A 394 -29.31 -20.92 -8.15
C LEU A 394 -29.75 -19.44 -8.14
N MET A 395 -28.82 -18.49 -8.23
CA MET A 395 -29.14 -17.07 -8.41
C MET A 395 -29.99 -16.85 -9.68
N ARG A 396 -29.58 -17.41 -10.82
CA ARG A 396 -30.34 -17.31 -12.07
C ARG A 396 -31.73 -17.95 -11.98
N TYR A 397 -31.85 -19.07 -11.26
CA TYR A 397 -33.12 -19.73 -10.97
C TYR A 397 -34.06 -18.84 -10.13
N ILE A 398 -33.54 -18.22 -9.07
CA ILE A 398 -34.31 -17.29 -8.24
C ILE A 398 -34.76 -16.06 -9.06
N LEU A 399 -33.87 -15.45 -9.84
CA LEU A 399 -34.22 -14.29 -10.67
C LEU A 399 -35.29 -14.62 -11.71
N ARG A 400 -35.26 -15.84 -12.27
CA ARG A 400 -36.32 -16.31 -13.17
C ARG A 400 -37.65 -16.43 -12.45
N HIS A 401 -37.68 -17.04 -11.27
CA HIS A 401 -38.91 -17.13 -10.48
C HIS A 401 -39.45 -15.76 -10.04
N LEU A 402 -38.58 -14.80 -9.73
CA LEU A 402 -39.01 -13.43 -9.44
C LEU A 402 -39.68 -12.78 -10.66
N LYS A 403 -39.18 -13.04 -11.87
CA LYS A 403 -39.78 -12.55 -13.12
C LYS A 403 -41.11 -13.23 -13.44
N GLU A 404 -41.27 -14.52 -13.11
CA GLU A 404 -42.54 -15.24 -13.25
C GLU A 404 -43.61 -14.71 -12.27
N ILE A 405 -43.19 -14.31 -11.07
CA ILE A 405 -44.10 -13.77 -10.06
C ILE A 405 -44.47 -12.31 -10.36
N GLU A 406 -43.60 -11.55 -11.05
CA GLU A 406 -43.88 -10.19 -11.51
C GLU A 406 -45.21 -10.09 -12.24
N THR A 407 -45.52 -11.02 -13.15
CA THR A 407 -46.80 -11.03 -13.88
C THR A 407 -48.00 -11.29 -12.99
N THR A 408 -47.81 -11.98 -11.86
CA THR A 408 -48.88 -12.27 -10.89
C THR A 408 -49.08 -11.12 -9.90
N LEU A 409 -48.03 -10.32 -9.66
CA LEU A 409 -48.07 -9.20 -8.72
C LEU A 409 -48.70 -7.94 -9.31
N ILE A 410 -48.73 -7.79 -10.63
CA ILE A 410 -49.31 -6.62 -11.34
C ILE A 410 -50.76 -6.35 -10.94
N ASP A 411 -51.53 -7.42 -10.68
CA ASP A 411 -52.97 -7.34 -10.40
C ASP A 411 -53.30 -7.29 -8.90
N GLN A 412 -52.31 -7.02 -8.03
CA GLN A 412 -52.57 -6.92 -6.59
C GLN A 412 -52.96 -5.51 -6.15
N ASP A 413 -53.84 -5.46 -5.14
CA ASP A 413 -54.42 -4.24 -4.57
C ASP A 413 -53.38 -3.15 -4.27
N TRP A 414 -52.23 -3.55 -3.72
CA TRP A 414 -51.18 -2.59 -3.36
C TRP A 414 -50.55 -1.88 -4.57
N VAL A 415 -50.55 -2.49 -5.76
CA VAL A 415 -50.04 -1.87 -6.99
C VAL A 415 -51.01 -0.79 -7.45
N GLU A 416 -52.31 -0.99 -7.26
CA GLU A 416 -53.34 0.00 -7.58
C GLU A 416 -53.27 1.20 -6.63
N ASP A 417 -53.06 0.96 -5.34
CA ASP A 417 -52.83 2.01 -4.35
C ASP A 417 -51.59 2.85 -4.71
N GLU A 418 -50.51 2.21 -5.15
CA GLU A 418 -49.25 2.87 -5.49
C GLU A 418 -49.33 3.61 -6.84
N LEU A 419 -50.16 3.13 -7.78
CA LEU A 419 -50.48 3.82 -9.04
C LEU A 419 -51.16 5.17 -8.80
N GLN A 420 -52.05 5.26 -7.82
CA GLN A 420 -52.76 6.50 -7.49
C GLN A 420 -51.85 7.58 -6.86
N LEU A 421 -50.68 7.17 -6.38
CA LEU A 421 -49.70 8.04 -5.72
C LEU A 421 -48.58 8.52 -6.67
N LEU A 422 -48.62 8.14 -7.95
CA LEU A 422 -47.63 8.55 -8.95
C LEU A 422 -47.68 10.06 -9.21
N ASP A 423 -46.52 10.65 -9.50
CA ASP A 423 -46.40 12.07 -9.83
C ASP A 423 -46.58 12.34 -11.34
N LYS A 424 -46.64 13.62 -11.71
CA LYS A 424 -46.80 14.03 -13.12
C LYS A 424 -45.60 13.65 -14.00
N ALA A 425 -44.42 13.45 -13.42
CA ALA A 425 -43.22 13.10 -14.19
C ALA A 425 -43.25 11.62 -14.61
N ASP A 426 -43.69 10.73 -13.71
CA ASP A 426 -43.87 9.31 -14.01
C ASP A 426 -44.92 9.07 -15.11
N LEU A 427 -46.00 9.86 -15.12
CA LEU A 427 -47.03 9.82 -16.17
C LEU A 427 -46.49 10.33 -17.53
N GLN A 428 -45.73 11.43 -17.51
CA GLN A 428 -45.13 12.00 -18.73
C GLN A 428 -44.09 11.06 -19.36
N GLU A 429 -43.35 10.31 -18.54
CA GLU A 429 -42.41 9.30 -19.01
C GLU A 429 -43.15 8.12 -19.68
N ALA A 430 -44.23 7.62 -19.08
CA ALA A 430 -45.05 6.55 -19.67
C ALA A 430 -45.64 6.96 -21.02
N PHE A 431 -46.15 8.18 -21.13
CA PHE A 431 -46.66 8.76 -22.37
C PHE A 431 -45.57 8.78 -23.47
N SER A 432 -44.37 9.28 -23.14
CA SER A 432 -43.26 9.34 -24.10
C SER A 432 -42.74 7.97 -24.57
N HIS A 433 -42.91 6.94 -23.74
CA HIS A 433 -42.46 5.58 -24.03
C HIS A 433 -43.44 4.84 -24.96
N LEU A 434 -44.72 5.24 -24.99
CA LEU A 434 -45.75 4.68 -25.86
C LEU A 434 -45.80 5.37 -27.23
N ASP A 435 -45.49 6.66 -27.31
CA ASP A 435 -45.39 7.39 -28.59
C ASP A 435 -44.32 6.82 -29.55
N GLN A 436 -43.36 6.03 -29.05
CA GLN A 436 -42.31 5.37 -29.85
C GLN A 436 -42.76 4.02 -30.45
N GLU A 437 -43.79 3.38 -29.89
CA GLU A 437 -44.35 2.13 -30.41
C GLU A 437 -45.68 2.46 -31.09
N THR A 438 -45.74 2.44 -32.43
CA THR A 438 -47.00 2.66 -33.18
C THR A 438 -48.07 1.63 -32.76
N ILE A 439 -48.92 2.00 -31.81
CA ILE A 439 -50.04 1.21 -31.29
C ILE A 439 -51.36 1.91 -31.66
N ASP A 440 -52.37 1.12 -32.01
CA ASP A 440 -53.71 1.58 -32.38
C ASP A 440 -54.39 2.33 -31.22
N HIS A 441 -54.95 3.52 -31.47
CA HIS A 441 -55.53 4.48 -30.50
C HIS A 441 -56.66 3.93 -29.58
N HIS A 442 -57.08 2.67 -29.72
CA HIS A 442 -58.10 2.06 -28.86
C HIS A 442 -57.52 1.23 -27.69
N HIS A 443 -56.21 0.97 -27.67
CA HIS A 443 -55.53 0.22 -26.59
C HIS A 443 -54.50 1.03 -25.80
N GLU A 444 -54.33 2.33 -26.08
CA GLU A 444 -53.30 3.19 -25.45
C GLU A 444 -53.47 3.33 -23.93
N ILE A 445 -54.69 3.55 -23.43
CA ILE A 445 -54.95 3.78 -21.99
C ILE A 445 -54.68 2.51 -21.16
N ASP A 446 -55.07 1.35 -21.69
CA ASP A 446 -54.85 0.07 -21.04
C ASP A 446 -53.36 -0.30 -21.07
N ALA A 447 -52.67 -0.02 -22.19
CA ALA A 447 -51.24 -0.24 -22.34
C ALA A 447 -50.40 0.68 -21.41
N GLU A 448 -50.79 1.95 -21.27
CA GLU A 448 -50.18 2.91 -20.34
C GLU A 448 -50.31 2.48 -18.89
N THR A 449 -51.53 2.10 -18.50
CA THR A 449 -51.80 1.61 -17.14
C THR A 449 -51.00 0.34 -16.86
N GLN A 450 -50.95 -0.59 -17.82
CA GLN A 450 -50.21 -1.84 -17.67
C GLN A 450 -48.70 -1.62 -17.60
N TYR A 451 -48.16 -0.70 -18.40
CA TYR A 451 -46.74 -0.30 -18.34
C TYR A 451 -46.38 0.31 -16.99
N LEU A 452 -47.21 1.23 -16.47
CA LEU A 452 -47.01 1.86 -15.16
C LEU A 452 -47.06 0.81 -14.03
N LYS A 453 -48.05 -0.10 -14.05
CA LYS A 453 -48.14 -1.20 -13.07
C LYS A 453 -46.89 -2.09 -13.13
N GLN A 454 -46.39 -2.45 -14.32
CA GLN A 454 -45.13 -3.20 -14.47
C GLN A 454 -43.93 -2.43 -13.90
N LYS A 455 -43.82 -1.13 -14.17
CA LYS A 455 -42.74 -0.28 -13.66
C LYS A 455 -42.75 -0.23 -12.13
N ILE A 456 -43.92 -0.09 -11.51
CA ILE A 456 -44.10 -0.10 -10.05
C ILE A 456 -43.61 -1.43 -9.46
N VAL A 457 -44.10 -2.57 -9.98
CA VAL A 457 -43.71 -3.90 -9.50
C VAL A 457 -42.22 -4.13 -9.66
N LYS A 458 -41.65 -3.76 -10.80
CA LYS A 458 -40.21 -3.87 -11.08
C LYS A 458 -39.39 -3.04 -10.10
N ARG A 459 -39.81 -1.80 -9.81
CA ARG A 459 -39.18 -0.91 -8.82
C ARG A 459 -39.27 -1.51 -7.40
N ALA A 460 -40.41 -2.09 -7.04
CA ALA A 460 -40.61 -2.74 -5.74
C ALA A 460 -39.76 -4.02 -5.57
N LEU A 461 -39.56 -4.79 -6.64
CA LEU A 461 -38.74 -6.01 -6.63
C LEU A 461 -37.23 -5.74 -6.78
N LEU A 462 -36.83 -4.56 -7.27
CA LEU A 462 -35.44 -4.22 -7.53
C LEU A 462 -34.50 -4.43 -6.31
N PRO A 463 -34.85 -4.00 -5.08
CA PRO A 463 -34.01 -4.26 -3.91
C PRO A 463 -33.86 -5.75 -3.59
N LEU A 464 -34.88 -6.56 -3.88
CA LEU A 464 -34.84 -8.01 -3.69
C LEU A 464 -33.96 -8.67 -4.76
N GLN A 465 -34.07 -8.24 -6.02
CA GLN A 465 -33.22 -8.71 -7.12
C GLN A 465 -31.76 -8.38 -6.86
N GLU A 466 -31.44 -7.19 -6.36
CA GLU A 466 -30.08 -6.80 -5.97
C GLU A 466 -29.53 -7.68 -4.84
N LYS A 467 -30.33 -7.94 -3.80
CA LYS A 467 -29.96 -8.88 -2.73
C LYS A 467 -29.67 -10.29 -3.27
N VAL A 468 -30.45 -10.76 -4.24
CA VAL A 468 -30.24 -12.06 -4.89
C VAL A 468 -28.95 -12.06 -5.72
N LYS A 469 -28.71 -11.00 -6.50
CA LYS A 469 -27.48 -10.82 -7.29
C LYS A 469 -26.22 -10.78 -6.43
N ARG A 470 -26.32 -10.28 -5.19
CA ARG A 470 -25.26 -10.30 -4.17
C ARG A 470 -25.19 -11.62 -3.36
N PHE A 471 -25.85 -12.68 -3.83
CA PHE A 471 -25.91 -14.00 -3.18
C PHE A 471 -26.41 -14.03 -1.73
N ASN A 472 -27.17 -13.02 -1.29
CA ASN A 472 -27.64 -12.88 0.10
C ASN A 472 -28.66 -13.96 0.51
N PHE A 473 -29.13 -14.79 -0.43
CA PHE A 473 -29.95 -15.97 -0.15
C PHE A 473 -29.16 -17.11 0.52
N ILE A 474 -27.82 -17.05 0.52
CA ILE A 474 -26.94 -17.98 1.24
C ILE A 474 -26.61 -17.37 2.60
N ASN A 475 -26.81 -18.14 3.67
CA ASN A 475 -26.40 -17.74 5.00
C ASN A 475 -24.95 -18.17 5.26
N VAL A 476 -24.01 -17.41 4.69
CA VAL A 476 -22.57 -17.69 4.79
C VAL A 476 -22.14 -17.75 6.26
N LYS A 477 -22.60 -16.81 7.09
CA LYS A 477 -22.34 -16.77 8.55
C LYS A 477 -22.72 -18.08 9.25
N LYS A 478 -23.97 -18.53 9.11
CA LYS A 478 -24.42 -19.79 9.73
C LYS A 478 -23.77 -21.03 9.15
N THR A 479 -23.39 -20.98 7.86
CA THR A 479 -22.67 -22.10 7.24
C THR A 479 -21.25 -22.19 7.81
N TYR A 480 -20.56 -21.05 7.96
CA TYR A 480 -19.23 -20.98 8.55
C TYR A 480 -19.23 -21.36 10.03
N GLU A 481 -20.28 -21.02 10.78
CA GLU A 481 -20.44 -21.41 12.19
C GLU A 481 -20.29 -22.93 12.42
N LYS A 482 -20.75 -23.74 11.45
CA LYS A 482 -20.66 -25.21 11.49
C LYS A 482 -19.25 -25.75 11.33
N LEU A 483 -18.30 -24.97 10.82
CA LEU A 483 -16.89 -25.35 10.77
C LEU A 483 -16.38 -25.66 12.19
N TYR A 484 -16.81 -24.86 13.16
CA TYR A 484 -16.42 -24.99 14.56
C TYR A 484 -17.19 -26.09 15.32
N ASP A 485 -18.11 -26.81 14.67
CA ASP A 485 -18.69 -28.05 15.22
C ASP A 485 -17.82 -29.28 14.93
N GLN A 486 -16.81 -29.14 14.06
CA GLN A 486 -15.88 -30.21 13.71
C GLN A 486 -14.68 -30.21 14.66
N PRO A 487 -14.07 -31.38 14.94
CA PRO A 487 -12.86 -31.44 15.74
C PRO A 487 -11.71 -30.68 15.06
N ALA A 488 -10.81 -30.14 15.88
CA ALA A 488 -9.64 -29.41 15.39
C ALA A 488 -8.72 -30.30 14.55
N ASN A 489 -8.11 -29.73 13.52
CA ASN A 489 -7.09 -30.41 12.73
C ASN A 489 -5.68 -30.20 13.33
N SER A 490 -5.46 -30.62 14.58
CA SER A 490 -4.15 -30.49 15.24
C SER A 490 -3.94 -31.55 16.30
N ASP A 491 -2.74 -32.12 16.36
CA ASP A 491 -2.30 -33.02 17.42
C ASP A 491 -1.83 -32.26 18.69
N GLU A 492 -1.61 -30.94 18.58
CA GLU A 492 -1.09 -30.10 19.67
C GLU A 492 -2.18 -29.45 20.53
N MET A 493 -3.45 -29.53 20.11
CA MET A 493 -4.56 -28.87 20.78
C MET A 493 -5.57 -29.90 21.28
N THR A 494 -6.00 -29.75 22.53
CA THR A 494 -7.03 -30.60 23.11
C THR A 494 -8.41 -30.22 22.60
N GLU A 495 -9.34 -31.19 22.63
CA GLU A 495 -10.73 -30.95 22.23
C GLU A 495 -11.41 -29.91 23.13
N GLU A 496 -11.05 -29.84 24.42
CA GLU A 496 -11.58 -28.82 25.34
C GLU A 496 -11.13 -27.41 24.95
N GLU A 497 -9.86 -27.21 24.61
CA GLU A 497 -9.34 -25.91 24.14
C GLU A 497 -10.03 -25.48 22.84
N TRP A 498 -10.20 -26.41 21.90
CA TRP A 498 -10.92 -26.13 20.66
C TRP A 498 -12.37 -25.72 20.90
N GLN A 499 -13.09 -26.39 21.79
CA GLN A 499 -14.48 -26.06 22.10
C GLN A 499 -14.62 -24.64 22.68
N LYS A 500 -13.65 -24.19 23.46
CA LYS A 500 -13.63 -22.81 23.97
C LYS A 500 -13.35 -21.79 22.87
N ILE A 501 -12.35 -22.04 22.02
CA ILE A 501 -12.05 -21.20 20.84
C ILE A 501 -13.28 -21.13 19.92
N ALA A 502 -13.92 -22.27 19.66
CA ALA A 502 -15.13 -22.40 18.87
C ALA A 502 -16.27 -21.55 19.47
N LYS A 503 -16.52 -21.67 20.78
CA LYS A 503 -17.57 -20.91 21.47
C LYS A 503 -17.39 -19.40 21.30
N PHE A 504 -16.17 -18.90 21.52
CA PHE A 504 -15.84 -17.48 21.36
C PHE A 504 -16.00 -17.02 19.90
N SER A 505 -15.46 -17.79 18.95
CA SER A 505 -15.55 -17.46 17.51
C SER A 505 -17.02 -17.40 17.04
N LYS A 506 -17.85 -18.34 17.51
CA LYS A 506 -19.31 -18.33 17.23
C LYS A 506 -20.01 -17.13 17.86
N GLN A 507 -19.64 -16.75 19.08
CA GLN A 507 -20.20 -15.56 19.74
C GLN A 507 -19.89 -14.29 18.94
N TYR A 508 -18.63 -14.09 18.57
CA TYR A 508 -18.20 -12.94 17.77
C TYR A 508 -18.89 -12.89 16.41
N LEU A 509 -18.93 -14.03 15.71
CA LEU A 509 -19.70 -14.14 14.48
C LEU A 509 -21.14 -13.70 14.69
N ASN A 510 -21.80 -14.17 15.75
CA ASN A 510 -23.18 -13.82 16.10
C ASN A 510 -23.38 -12.31 16.34
N GLU A 511 -22.41 -11.65 16.96
CA GLU A 511 -22.37 -10.20 17.21
C GLU A 511 -21.97 -9.37 15.97
N ASN A 512 -21.74 -10.02 14.81
CA ASN A 512 -21.21 -9.40 13.58
C ASN A 512 -19.83 -8.74 13.79
N PHE A 513 -19.04 -9.31 14.70
CA PHE A 513 -17.65 -8.94 14.92
C PHE A 513 -16.75 -10.07 14.39
N LEU A 514 -15.69 -9.72 13.70
CA LEU A 514 -14.67 -10.67 13.23
C LEU A 514 -13.35 -10.31 13.88
N ALA A 515 -12.84 -11.23 14.72
CA ALA A 515 -11.46 -11.16 15.19
C ALA A 515 -10.49 -11.27 14.02
N TRP A 516 -9.32 -10.66 14.15
CA TRP A 516 -8.36 -10.56 13.04
C TRP A 516 -7.94 -11.94 12.49
N GLU A 517 -7.76 -12.92 13.38
CA GLU A 517 -7.43 -14.31 13.03
C GLU A 517 -8.54 -15.04 12.26
N ASP A 518 -9.80 -14.62 12.37
CA ASP A 518 -10.95 -15.21 11.67
C ASP A 518 -11.33 -14.46 10.40
N ALA A 519 -10.94 -13.19 10.26
CA ALA A 519 -11.36 -12.35 9.15
C ALA A 519 -10.89 -12.90 7.78
N THR A 520 -9.64 -13.32 7.67
CA THR A 520 -9.11 -13.89 6.42
C THR A 520 -9.70 -15.28 6.11
N PRO A 521 -9.76 -16.23 7.07
CA PRO A 521 -10.43 -17.51 6.85
C PRO A 521 -11.91 -17.39 6.47
N PHE A 522 -12.65 -16.49 7.11
CA PHE A 522 -14.06 -16.23 6.77
C PHE A 522 -14.20 -15.68 5.34
N LEU A 523 -13.37 -14.70 4.96
CA LEU A 523 -13.39 -14.14 3.61
C LEU A 523 -13.00 -15.19 2.56
N TYR A 524 -11.97 -15.99 2.83
CA TYR A 524 -11.58 -17.09 1.97
C TYR A 524 -12.72 -18.09 1.77
N PHE A 525 -13.35 -18.52 2.86
CA PHE A 525 -14.51 -19.41 2.84
C PHE A 525 -15.67 -18.83 2.01
N GLU A 526 -16.02 -17.56 2.23
CA GLU A 526 -17.07 -16.89 1.49
C GLU A 526 -16.78 -16.86 -0.01
N LYS A 527 -15.57 -16.48 -0.41
CA LYS A 527 -15.17 -16.41 -1.81
C LYS A 527 -15.12 -17.79 -2.44
N MET A 528 -14.71 -18.82 -1.70
CA MET A 528 -14.77 -20.21 -2.20
C MET A 528 -16.21 -20.66 -2.47
N LEU A 529 -17.16 -20.24 -1.64
CA LEU A 529 -18.58 -20.58 -1.80
C LEU A 529 -19.27 -19.77 -2.91
N THR A 530 -19.03 -18.46 -2.97
CA THR A 530 -19.78 -17.51 -3.83
C THR A 530 -19.10 -17.21 -5.15
N GLY A 531 -17.80 -17.43 -5.26
CA GLY A 531 -16.98 -17.08 -6.42
C GLY A 531 -15.70 -16.36 -6.00
N PHE A 532 -14.57 -16.90 -6.43
CA PHE A 532 -13.26 -16.27 -6.20
C PHE A 532 -13.01 -15.30 -7.35
N ASN A 533 -13.19 -14.00 -7.11
CA ASN A 533 -12.91 -12.96 -8.12
C ASN A 533 -11.39 -12.80 -8.29
N GLU A 534 -10.78 -13.73 -9.03
CA GLU A 534 -9.36 -13.69 -9.37
C GLU A 534 -9.06 -12.41 -10.17
N ASN A 535 -8.19 -11.55 -9.64
CA ASN A 535 -7.74 -10.36 -10.35
C ASN A 535 -6.47 -10.70 -11.15
N ARG A 536 -6.67 -11.00 -12.44
CA ARG A 536 -5.59 -11.33 -13.38
C ARG A 536 -4.96 -10.10 -14.04
N GLU A 537 -5.51 -8.92 -13.79
CA GLU A 537 -4.98 -7.66 -14.31
C GLU A 537 -3.72 -7.26 -13.55
N ILE A 538 -3.65 -7.56 -12.24
CA ILE A 538 -2.45 -7.36 -11.42
C ILE A 538 -1.36 -8.34 -11.85
N LYS A 539 -0.22 -7.79 -12.27
CA LYS A 539 0.96 -8.53 -12.74
C LYS A 539 2.06 -8.61 -11.69
N HIS A 540 2.16 -7.64 -10.78
CA HIS A 540 3.13 -7.67 -9.69
C HIS A 540 2.49 -7.36 -8.36
N VAL A 541 2.82 -8.17 -7.35
CA VAL A 541 2.42 -7.99 -5.95
C VAL A 541 3.68 -7.84 -5.12
N PHE A 542 3.80 -6.73 -4.41
CA PHE A 542 4.86 -6.48 -3.44
C PHE A 542 4.26 -6.60 -2.05
N ILE A 543 4.91 -7.37 -1.17
CA ILE A 543 4.51 -7.48 0.23
C ILE A 543 5.71 -7.06 1.06
N ASP A 544 5.60 -5.92 1.73
CA ASP A 544 6.60 -5.47 2.70
C ASP A 544 6.28 -6.02 4.09
N GLU A 545 7.32 -6.21 4.90
CA GLU A 545 7.24 -6.89 6.21
C GLU A 545 6.47 -8.22 6.16
N ALA A 546 6.76 -9.04 5.15
CA ALA A 546 6.08 -10.31 4.87
C ALA A 546 6.14 -11.31 6.04
N GLN A 547 7.05 -11.14 7.00
CA GLN A 547 7.05 -11.92 8.25
C GLN A 547 5.79 -11.70 9.08
N ASP A 548 5.12 -10.54 8.98
CA ASP A 548 3.90 -10.26 9.74
C ASP A 548 2.66 -10.96 9.15
N TYR A 549 2.79 -11.58 7.99
CA TYR A 549 1.71 -12.31 7.33
C TYR A 549 1.67 -13.77 7.77
N SER A 550 0.47 -14.28 8.05
CA SER A 550 0.30 -15.71 8.27
C SER A 550 0.42 -16.50 6.96
N PRO A 551 0.84 -17.78 7.01
CA PRO A 551 0.79 -18.67 5.85
C PRO A 551 -0.57 -18.67 5.13
N PHE A 552 -1.67 -18.62 5.89
CA PHE A 552 -3.02 -18.52 5.36
C PHE A 552 -3.21 -17.26 4.51
N GLN A 553 -2.78 -16.10 5.01
CA GLN A 553 -2.90 -14.81 4.31
C GLN A 553 -2.09 -14.79 3.01
N ILE A 554 -0.86 -15.30 3.02
CA ILE A 554 -0.02 -15.38 1.81
C ILE A 554 -0.68 -16.26 0.75
N ARG A 555 -1.25 -17.41 1.14
CA ARG A 555 -1.95 -18.29 0.19
C ARG A 555 -3.24 -17.65 -0.34
N TYR A 556 -3.97 -16.94 0.51
CA TYR A 556 -5.13 -16.15 0.09
C TYR A 556 -4.74 -15.13 -1.00
N LEU A 557 -3.65 -14.39 -0.82
CA LEU A 557 -3.13 -13.44 -1.82
C LEU A 557 -2.69 -14.14 -3.12
N LYS A 558 -2.00 -15.28 -3.04
CA LYS A 558 -1.63 -16.10 -4.21
C LYS A 558 -2.88 -16.51 -5.02
N ARG A 559 -3.98 -16.83 -4.33
CA ARG A 559 -5.24 -17.22 -4.97
C ARG A 559 -5.94 -16.03 -5.63
N ILE A 560 -5.88 -14.83 -5.04
CA ILE A 560 -6.49 -13.60 -5.61
C ILE A 560 -5.72 -13.13 -6.84
N TYR A 561 -4.39 -13.22 -6.81
CA TYR A 561 -3.51 -12.73 -7.86
C TYR A 561 -2.76 -13.87 -8.56
N PRO A 562 -3.47 -14.81 -9.21
CA PRO A 562 -2.89 -16.07 -9.70
C PRO A 562 -1.98 -15.91 -10.91
N SER A 563 -1.90 -14.73 -11.53
CA SER A 563 -1.00 -14.42 -12.65
C SER A 563 0.11 -13.44 -12.26
N SER A 564 0.24 -13.13 -10.97
CA SER A 564 1.22 -12.17 -10.49
C SER A 564 2.59 -12.79 -10.22
N TYR A 565 3.63 -11.96 -10.39
CA TYR A 565 4.95 -12.12 -9.81
C TYR A 565 4.92 -11.50 -8.40
N MET A 566 5.39 -12.24 -7.39
CA MET A 566 5.38 -11.75 -6.01
C MET A 566 6.78 -11.45 -5.51
N THR A 567 6.95 -10.26 -4.93
CA THR A 567 8.19 -9.88 -4.22
C THR A 567 7.87 -9.73 -2.74
N LEU A 568 8.42 -10.61 -1.91
CA LEU A 568 8.22 -10.65 -0.47
C LEU A 568 9.47 -10.09 0.21
N LEU A 569 9.30 -9.04 1.00
CA LEU A 569 10.38 -8.37 1.71
C LEU A 569 10.16 -8.56 3.20
N GLY A 570 11.21 -8.83 3.97
CA GLY A 570 11.04 -8.96 5.41
C GLY A 570 12.31 -9.11 6.21
N ASP A 571 12.17 -8.94 7.52
CA ASP A 571 13.15 -9.22 8.55
C ASP A 571 12.52 -10.15 9.59
N TYR A 572 12.92 -11.42 9.61
CA TYR A 572 12.39 -12.39 10.60
C TYR A 572 12.65 -11.95 12.04
N ASN A 573 13.70 -11.14 12.28
CA ASN A 573 14.00 -10.65 13.62
C ASN A 573 13.05 -9.53 14.07
N GLN A 574 12.26 -8.95 13.15
CA GLN A 574 11.20 -7.97 13.45
C GLN A 574 9.81 -8.62 13.47
N SER A 575 9.74 -9.93 13.64
CA SER A 575 8.50 -10.67 13.82
C SER A 575 7.88 -10.34 15.19
N ILE A 576 6.79 -9.56 15.20
CA ILE A 576 6.11 -9.16 16.46
C ILE A 576 4.81 -9.92 16.70
N TYR A 577 4.39 -10.77 15.76
CA TYR A 577 3.16 -11.54 15.87
C TYR A 577 3.45 -12.98 16.26
N TYR A 578 2.56 -13.60 17.05
CA TYR A 578 2.73 -14.99 17.48
C TYR A 578 2.79 -15.99 16.32
N HIS A 579 2.02 -15.78 15.25
CA HIS A 579 2.03 -16.67 14.08
C HIS A 579 3.31 -16.59 13.27
N ALA A 580 4.04 -15.51 13.41
CA ALA A 580 5.27 -15.24 12.69
C ALA A 580 6.51 -15.87 13.37
N LEU A 581 6.35 -16.44 14.57
CA LEU A 581 7.36 -17.25 15.28
C LEU A 581 7.35 -18.73 14.84
N LEU A 582 6.37 -19.14 14.05
CA LEU A 582 6.30 -20.47 13.47
C LEU A 582 7.23 -20.52 12.24
N GLU A 583 8.44 -21.03 12.43
CA GLU A 583 9.51 -21.09 11.42
C GLU A 583 9.08 -21.66 10.05
N ASP A 584 9.74 -21.16 9.00
CA ASP A 584 9.99 -21.78 7.68
C ASP A 584 8.78 -22.25 6.82
N SER A 585 7.53 -22.14 7.29
CA SER A 585 6.39 -22.75 6.61
C SER A 585 5.82 -21.93 5.45
N ILE A 586 6.11 -20.61 5.37
CA ILE A 586 5.58 -19.78 4.28
C ILE A 586 6.14 -20.25 2.93
N MET A 587 7.33 -20.89 2.91
CA MET A 587 8.09 -21.16 1.68
C MET A 587 8.73 -22.57 1.56
N LYS A 588 8.78 -23.41 2.61
CA LYS A 588 9.40 -24.75 2.49
C LYS A 588 8.67 -25.73 1.56
N GLU A 589 7.38 -25.53 1.30
CA GLU A 589 6.54 -26.63 0.77
C GLU A 589 6.26 -26.57 -0.74
N GLU A 590 6.53 -25.48 -1.43
CA GLU A 590 6.28 -25.40 -2.88
C GLU A 590 7.61 -25.40 -3.63
N ARG A 591 7.87 -26.47 -4.38
CA ARG A 591 8.97 -26.62 -5.37
C ARG A 591 8.85 -25.65 -6.56
N ASP A 592 8.17 -24.51 -6.36
CA ASP A 592 8.03 -23.45 -7.36
C ASP A 592 9.28 -22.56 -7.35
N ASP A 593 9.58 -22.02 -8.52
CA ASP A 593 10.72 -21.18 -8.90
C ASP A 593 10.86 -19.91 -8.03
N HIS A 594 11.30 -20.10 -6.79
CA HIS A 594 11.53 -19.03 -5.82
C HIS A 594 13.02 -18.75 -5.67
N HIS A 595 13.36 -17.47 -5.68
CA HIS A 595 14.73 -17.01 -5.45
C HIS A 595 14.80 -16.23 -4.15
N ARG A 596 15.72 -16.63 -3.25
CA ARG A 596 15.97 -15.93 -1.99
C ARG A 596 17.24 -15.11 -2.08
N ILE A 597 17.14 -13.81 -1.82
CA ILE A 597 18.28 -12.90 -1.68
C ILE A 597 18.34 -12.45 -0.22
N GLN A 598 19.54 -12.51 0.36
CA GLN A 598 19.79 -12.10 1.74
C GLN A 598 20.58 -10.79 1.78
N LEU A 599 20.10 -9.81 2.56
CA LEU A 599 20.76 -8.53 2.82
C LEU A 599 21.17 -8.44 4.28
N MET A 600 22.43 -8.79 4.58
CA MET A 600 22.93 -8.88 5.96
C MET A 600 23.56 -7.58 6.47
N ARG A 601 23.77 -6.60 5.60
CA ARG A 601 24.44 -5.33 5.92
C ARG A 601 23.43 -4.26 6.33
N SER A 602 23.53 -3.77 7.55
CA SER A 602 22.75 -2.63 8.04
C SER A 602 23.56 -1.34 7.89
N TYR A 603 23.08 -0.39 7.09
CA TYR A 603 23.80 0.86 6.81
C TYR A 603 23.08 2.13 7.25
N ARG A 604 21.82 2.02 7.70
CA ARG A 604 21.01 3.18 8.08
C ARG A 604 21.24 3.63 9.53
N SER A 605 21.48 2.71 10.44
CA SER A 605 21.84 3.00 11.82
C SER A 605 23.35 3.11 11.99
N THR A 606 23.80 3.75 13.07
CA THR A 606 25.22 3.76 13.45
C THR A 606 25.69 2.36 13.82
N LYS A 607 26.99 2.12 13.69
CA LYS A 607 27.62 0.85 14.03
C LYS A 607 27.30 0.44 15.47
N GLU A 608 27.38 1.38 16.40
CA GLU A 608 27.15 1.18 17.83
C GLU A 608 25.71 0.74 18.13
N ILE A 609 24.72 1.34 17.46
CA ILE A 609 23.31 0.93 17.58
C ILE A 609 23.10 -0.47 17.02
N VAL A 610 23.69 -0.79 15.86
CA VAL A 610 23.58 -2.13 15.26
C VAL A 610 24.27 -3.19 16.14
N ASP A 611 25.45 -2.87 16.68
CA ASP A 611 26.19 -3.75 17.60
C ASP A 611 25.39 -4.05 18.88
N PHE A 612 24.73 -3.04 19.45
CA PHE A 612 23.83 -3.22 20.58
C PHE A 612 22.60 -4.06 20.22
N THR A 613 21.91 -3.72 19.13
CA THR A 613 20.63 -4.35 18.77
C THR A 613 20.77 -5.78 18.28
N ARG A 614 21.84 -6.12 17.54
CA ARG A 614 22.08 -7.51 17.11
C ARG A 614 22.33 -8.45 18.28
N SER A 615 22.84 -7.94 19.40
CA SER A 615 23.00 -8.73 20.64
C SER A 615 21.69 -8.95 21.40
N LEU A 616 20.61 -8.23 21.07
CA LEU A 616 19.30 -8.46 21.70
C LEU A 616 18.62 -9.74 21.19
N ILE A 617 18.98 -10.21 20.00
CA ILE A 617 18.26 -11.28 19.28
C ILE A 617 19.15 -12.52 19.08
N PRO A 618 18.61 -13.74 19.23
CA PRO A 618 19.31 -14.95 18.83
C PRO A 618 19.67 -14.92 17.34
N GLY A 619 20.92 -15.27 16.99
CA GLY A 619 21.38 -15.28 15.59
C GLY A 619 21.72 -13.92 14.99
N GLY A 620 21.68 -12.83 15.78
CA GLY A 620 22.07 -11.49 15.33
C GLY A 620 23.54 -11.34 14.93
N ASP A 621 24.41 -12.31 15.23
CA ASP A 621 25.82 -12.29 14.82
C ASP A 621 26.02 -12.25 13.30
N GLN A 622 25.02 -12.70 12.54
CA GLN A 622 25.04 -12.64 11.07
C GLN A 622 24.84 -11.21 10.53
N ILE A 623 24.38 -10.27 11.38
CA ILE A 623 24.16 -8.88 11.01
C ILE A 623 25.50 -8.15 10.96
N GLU A 624 25.82 -7.59 9.79
CA GLU A 624 27.02 -6.82 9.55
C GLU A 624 26.72 -5.32 9.68
N PRO A 625 27.29 -4.61 10.68
CA PRO A 625 27.15 -3.17 10.76
C PRO A 625 27.99 -2.47 9.68
N PHE A 626 27.44 -1.42 9.09
CA PHE A 626 28.19 -0.50 8.24
C PHE A 626 29.08 0.42 9.10
N ASN A 627 30.27 0.76 8.60
CA ASN A 627 31.28 1.48 9.38
C ASN A 627 30.98 2.99 9.50
N ARG A 628 29.84 3.31 10.11
CA ARG A 628 29.38 4.66 10.43
C ARG A 628 29.40 4.82 11.95
N ALA A 629 30.40 5.54 12.45
CA ALA A 629 30.54 5.79 13.88
C ALA A 629 29.44 6.72 14.39
N GLY A 630 28.99 6.47 15.62
CA GLY A 630 28.06 7.30 16.36
C GLY A 630 28.29 7.17 17.87
N GLU A 631 27.33 7.67 18.64
CA GLU A 631 27.35 7.50 20.09
C GLU A 631 26.91 6.09 20.49
N LEU A 632 27.47 5.58 21.59
CA LEU A 632 26.97 4.37 22.23
C LEU A 632 25.55 4.61 22.75
N PRO A 633 24.62 3.67 22.52
CA PRO A 633 23.29 3.68 23.13
C PRO A 633 23.36 3.88 24.65
N GLU A 634 22.40 4.62 25.21
CA GLU A 634 22.31 4.84 26.66
C GLU A 634 21.20 3.96 27.27
N VAL A 635 21.52 3.20 28.31
CA VAL A 635 20.55 2.48 29.14
C VAL A 635 20.52 3.12 30.52
N ILE A 636 19.36 3.68 30.87
CA ILE A 636 19.16 4.50 32.06
C ILE A 636 18.16 3.79 32.98
N GLU A 637 18.66 3.22 34.08
CA GLU A 637 17.83 2.64 35.13
C GLU A 637 17.40 3.73 36.12
N VAL A 638 16.09 3.83 36.35
CA VAL A 638 15.51 4.80 37.30
C VAL A 638 14.63 4.09 38.32
N ASP A 639 14.63 4.57 39.56
CA ASP A 639 13.88 3.91 40.64
C ASP A 639 12.36 4.17 40.56
N HIS A 640 11.93 5.33 40.02
CA HIS A 640 10.54 5.77 40.03
C HIS A 640 10.11 6.45 38.73
N ASP A 641 8.81 6.36 38.42
CA ASP A 641 8.17 7.00 37.26
C ASP A 641 8.48 8.49 37.16
N THR A 642 8.44 9.25 38.27
CA THR A 642 8.71 10.69 38.25
C THR A 642 10.12 11.03 37.76
N ILE A 643 11.09 10.16 38.03
CA ILE A 643 12.47 10.31 37.55
C ILE A 643 12.54 9.96 36.06
N ALA A 644 11.79 8.95 35.62
CA ALA A 644 11.65 8.58 34.21
C ALA A 644 11.09 9.75 33.40
N GLU A 645 10.04 10.39 33.89
CA GLU A 645 9.40 11.56 33.28
C GLU A 645 10.40 12.73 33.16
N TYR A 646 11.13 13.05 34.22
CA TYR A 646 12.18 14.08 34.18
C TYR A 646 13.29 13.75 33.18
N LYS A 647 13.75 12.49 33.14
CA LYS A 647 14.79 12.05 32.21
C LYS A 647 14.31 12.07 30.76
N LEU A 648 13.04 11.78 30.52
CA LEU A 648 12.45 11.91 29.19
C LEU A 648 12.58 13.34 28.66
N TYR A 649 12.19 14.36 29.46
CA TYR A 649 12.36 15.77 29.07
C TYR A 649 13.82 16.12 28.78
N GLN A 650 14.75 15.70 29.67
CA GLN A 650 16.17 15.97 29.47
C GLN A 650 16.73 15.37 28.17
N LEU A 651 16.28 14.17 27.79
CA LEU A 651 16.71 13.50 26.57
C LEU A 651 16.15 14.18 25.32
N ILE A 652 14.87 14.57 25.34
CA ILE A 652 14.24 15.31 24.24
C ILE A 652 14.98 16.63 24.02
N ASP A 653 15.19 17.43 25.07
CA ASP A 653 15.90 18.71 24.98
C ASP A 653 17.34 18.53 24.47
N ARG A 654 18.01 17.42 24.85
CA ARG A 654 19.35 17.09 24.35
C ARG A 654 19.32 16.82 22.86
N TYR A 655 18.33 16.07 22.37
CA TYR A 655 18.22 15.73 20.97
C TYR A 655 17.80 16.91 20.08
N GLU A 656 16.92 17.78 20.57
CA GLU A 656 16.60 19.04 19.89
C GLU A 656 17.84 19.94 19.77
N LYS A 657 18.64 20.05 20.84
CA LYS A 657 19.92 20.81 20.81
C LYS A 657 20.96 20.20 19.89
N ALA A 658 20.94 18.88 19.69
CA ALA A 658 21.77 18.18 18.71
C ALA A 658 21.24 18.30 17.27
N ASN A 659 20.14 19.05 17.07
CA ASN A 659 19.53 19.34 15.78
C ASN A 659 19.04 18.08 15.04
N HIS A 660 18.55 17.08 15.79
CA HIS A 660 17.81 15.96 15.24
C HIS A 660 16.45 16.44 14.75
N GLN A 661 16.09 16.10 13.50
CA GLN A 661 14.84 16.53 12.90
C GLN A 661 13.65 15.71 13.40
N THR A 662 13.89 14.44 13.75
CA THR A 662 12.83 13.50 14.13
C THR A 662 13.20 12.75 15.40
N ILE A 663 12.45 13.01 16.47
CA ILE A 663 12.68 12.43 17.80
C ILE A 663 11.48 11.55 18.13
N ALA A 664 11.67 10.23 18.19
CA ALA A 664 10.61 9.31 18.57
C ALA A 664 10.71 8.85 20.02
N VAL A 665 9.62 9.00 20.75
CA VAL A 665 9.38 8.35 22.04
C VAL A 665 8.56 7.10 21.78
N VAL A 666 9.24 5.96 21.79
CA VAL A 666 8.64 4.65 21.52
C VAL A 666 8.19 4.02 22.83
N THR A 667 6.91 3.66 22.89
CA THR A 667 6.31 2.97 24.04
C THR A 667 5.96 1.53 23.70
N LYS A 668 5.76 0.68 24.71
CA LYS A 668 5.38 -0.73 24.45
C LYS A 668 4.03 -0.83 23.75
N ASN A 669 3.06 -0.06 24.23
CA ASN A 669 1.65 -0.12 23.81
C ASN A 669 1.01 1.28 23.79
N ARG A 670 -0.23 1.35 23.28
CA ARG A 670 -1.02 2.57 23.15
C ARG A 670 -1.35 3.21 24.48
N LYS A 671 -1.65 2.41 25.52
CA LYS A 671 -1.93 2.92 26.86
C LYS A 671 -0.76 3.74 27.43
N GLN A 672 0.47 3.25 27.24
CA GLN A 672 1.67 4.01 27.60
C GLN A 672 1.87 5.23 26.69
N ALA A 673 1.65 5.11 25.38
CA ALA A 673 1.73 6.23 24.44
C ALA A 673 0.79 7.39 24.85
N ASP A 674 -0.46 7.07 25.19
CA ASP A 674 -1.46 8.06 25.64
C ASP A 674 -1.07 8.74 26.96
N ARG A 675 -0.37 8.03 27.86
CA ARG A 675 0.17 8.61 29.10
C ARG A 675 1.32 9.58 28.77
N VAL A 676 2.29 9.13 27.98
CA VAL A 676 3.48 9.91 27.60
C VAL A 676 3.08 11.14 26.78
N ALA A 677 2.17 11.01 25.83
CA ALA A 677 1.69 12.13 25.02
C ALA A 677 1.01 13.21 25.89
N ARG A 678 0.19 12.81 26.88
CA ARG A 678 -0.42 13.76 27.82
C ARG A 678 0.62 14.48 28.69
N LEU A 679 1.65 13.77 29.13
CA LEU A 679 2.77 14.34 29.88
C LEU A 679 3.51 15.37 29.03
N LEU A 680 3.95 15.01 27.82
CA LEU A 680 4.76 15.88 26.97
C LEU A 680 3.99 17.12 26.50
N ARG A 681 2.67 17.03 26.25
CA ARG A 681 1.82 18.17 25.85
C ARG A 681 1.77 19.31 26.87
N SER A 682 2.16 19.06 28.12
CA SER A 682 2.27 20.11 29.14
C SER A 682 3.49 21.03 28.94
N THR A 683 4.49 20.59 28.17
CA THR A 683 5.79 21.27 28.04
C THR A 683 6.10 21.66 26.59
N TYR A 684 5.80 20.80 25.61
CA TYR A 684 6.10 21.05 24.20
C TYR A 684 4.82 21.35 23.41
N GLU A 685 4.87 22.39 22.57
CA GLU A 685 3.73 22.81 21.74
C GLU A 685 3.50 21.88 20.53
N THR A 686 4.56 21.28 19.99
CA THR A 686 4.51 20.46 18.77
C THR A 686 4.83 19.00 19.08
N ILE A 687 3.79 18.20 19.35
CA ILE A 687 3.90 16.75 19.55
C ILE A 687 2.94 16.04 18.61
N HIS A 688 3.50 15.14 17.81
CA HIS A 688 2.76 14.27 16.91
C HIS A 688 2.52 12.94 17.61
N GLN A 689 1.30 12.73 18.09
CA GLN A 689 0.90 11.42 18.58
C GLN A 689 0.48 10.58 17.37
N ILE A 690 1.16 9.47 17.16
CA ILE A 690 0.91 8.61 16.01
C ILE A 690 -0.09 7.51 16.41
N ASP A 691 -1.16 7.40 15.63
CA ASP A 691 -2.18 6.37 15.75
C ASP A 691 -2.35 5.59 14.44
N PRO A 692 -3.13 4.49 14.43
CA PRO A 692 -3.33 3.68 13.22
C PRO A 692 -3.98 4.43 12.04
N THR A 693 -4.56 5.62 12.26
CA THR A 693 -5.21 6.44 11.22
C THR A 693 -4.32 7.54 10.67
N SER A 694 -3.12 7.69 11.22
CA SER A 694 -2.17 8.70 10.82
C SER A 694 -1.56 8.37 9.46
N HIS A 695 -1.42 9.37 8.57
CA HIS A 695 -0.94 9.17 7.19
C HIS A 695 0.30 10.02 6.83
N SER A 696 0.70 10.98 7.68
CA SER A 696 1.85 11.84 7.45
C SER A 696 2.92 11.67 8.51
N TYR A 697 4.16 11.84 8.07
CA TYR A 697 5.37 11.85 8.90
C TYR A 697 6.02 13.22 8.71
N GLU A 698 6.07 14.00 9.79
CA GLU A 698 6.55 15.39 9.84
C GLU A 698 7.77 15.50 10.77
N GLU A 699 8.53 16.59 10.63
CA GLU A 699 9.64 16.90 11.54
C GLU A 699 9.10 17.24 12.94
N GLY A 700 9.78 16.80 14.00
CA GLY A 700 9.39 17.07 15.39
C GLY A 700 9.41 15.86 16.32
N ILE A 701 8.68 15.99 17.44
CA ILE A 701 8.60 14.97 18.49
C ILE A 701 7.41 14.05 18.24
N HIS A 702 7.68 12.75 18.17
CA HIS A 702 6.69 11.71 17.90
C HIS A 702 6.51 10.82 19.11
N VAL A 703 5.26 10.53 19.49
CA VAL A 703 4.95 9.51 20.51
C VAL A 703 4.23 8.36 19.84
N ILE A 704 4.83 7.17 19.87
CA ILE A 704 4.40 6.04 19.04
C ILE A 704 4.53 4.70 19.77
N PRO A 705 3.53 3.81 19.69
CA PRO A 705 3.69 2.42 20.10
C PRO A 705 4.68 1.66 19.21
N ALA A 706 5.47 0.75 19.78
CA ALA A 706 6.54 0.04 19.09
C ALA A 706 6.10 -0.69 17.81
N TYR A 707 4.87 -1.23 17.77
CA TYR A 707 4.35 -1.91 16.59
C TYR A 707 3.99 -0.97 15.42
N LEU A 708 3.66 0.31 15.68
CA LEU A 708 3.41 1.31 14.62
C LEU A 708 4.71 1.92 14.09
N ALA A 709 5.80 1.83 14.85
CA ALA A 709 7.10 2.37 14.42
C ALA A 709 7.72 1.57 13.27
N LYS A 710 7.21 0.37 12.97
CA LYS A 710 7.63 -0.47 11.85
C LYS A 710 7.57 0.26 10.50
N GLY A 711 8.57 0.02 9.66
CA GLY A 711 8.71 0.66 8.36
C GLY A 711 9.11 2.14 8.39
N ILE A 712 9.18 2.76 9.57
CA ILE A 712 9.57 4.18 9.74
C ILE A 712 10.95 4.22 10.39
N GLU A 713 11.70 5.31 10.21
CA GLU A 713 13.01 5.52 10.84
C GLU A 713 13.04 6.93 11.45
N PHE A 714 13.81 7.12 12.52
CA PHE A 714 13.93 8.38 13.23
C PHE A 714 15.40 8.70 13.52
N ASP A 715 15.74 9.98 13.54
CA ASP A 715 17.10 10.41 13.85
C ASP A 715 17.50 9.96 15.25
N ALA A 716 16.63 10.21 16.23
CA ALA A 716 16.80 9.82 17.62
C ALA A 716 15.58 9.05 18.15
N VAL A 717 15.83 8.00 18.93
CA VAL A 717 14.77 7.18 19.56
C VAL A 717 15.00 7.09 21.07
N ILE A 718 13.91 7.29 21.81
CA ILE A 718 13.82 7.06 23.26
C ILE A 718 12.82 5.95 23.49
N VAL A 719 13.27 4.79 23.99
CA VAL A 719 12.37 3.74 24.50
C VAL A 719 12.01 4.08 25.95
N TYR A 720 10.73 4.40 26.19
CA TYR A 720 10.29 5.04 27.44
C TYR A 720 10.34 4.11 28.68
N ASP A 721 10.03 2.82 28.52
CA ASP A 721 10.12 1.86 29.64
C ASP A 721 10.55 0.48 29.16
N ALA A 722 11.86 0.23 29.20
CA ALA A 722 12.53 -1.03 28.90
C ALA A 722 12.80 -1.87 30.17
N SER A 723 11.91 -1.80 31.15
CA SER A 723 12.05 -2.51 32.42
C SER A 723 11.80 -4.02 32.32
N ALA A 724 12.23 -4.75 33.35
CA ALA A 724 11.86 -6.15 33.54
C ALA A 724 10.35 -6.32 33.72
N HIS A 725 9.63 -5.26 34.11
CA HIS A 725 8.19 -5.25 34.16
C HIS A 725 7.56 -4.92 32.80
N GLU A 726 8.29 -4.78 31.71
CA GLU A 726 7.68 -4.59 30.40
C GLU A 726 8.21 -5.56 29.33
N TYR A 727 9.44 -6.05 29.46
CA TYR A 727 10.04 -6.95 28.47
C TYR A 727 10.60 -8.21 29.16
N LEU A 728 9.92 -9.35 28.97
CA LEU A 728 10.16 -10.63 29.65
C LEU A 728 10.29 -11.83 28.68
N ASN A 729 9.51 -11.85 27.61
CA ASN A 729 9.41 -13.01 26.70
C ASN A 729 10.01 -12.73 25.31
N ASP A 730 10.11 -13.77 24.47
CA ASP A 730 10.72 -13.65 23.14
C ASP A 730 9.94 -12.75 22.17
N LEU A 731 8.61 -12.68 22.28
CA LEU A 731 7.82 -11.75 21.46
C LEU A 731 8.12 -10.30 21.86
N GLU A 732 8.23 -10.03 23.15
CA GLU A 732 8.63 -8.74 23.69
C GLU A 732 10.10 -8.42 23.32
N ARG A 733 11.00 -9.41 23.24
CA ARG A 733 12.37 -9.25 22.71
C ARG A 733 12.37 -8.73 21.27
N HIS A 734 11.55 -9.31 20.39
CA HIS A 734 11.41 -8.83 19.01
C HIS A 734 10.78 -7.43 18.94
N LEU A 735 9.83 -7.12 19.83
CA LEU A 735 9.26 -5.78 19.94
C LEU A 735 10.31 -4.74 20.35
N LEU A 736 11.16 -5.06 21.33
CA LEU A 736 12.26 -4.20 21.79
C LEU A 736 13.31 -4.01 20.68
N TYR A 737 13.70 -5.08 20.01
CA TYR A 737 14.59 -5.02 18.84
C TYR A 737 14.00 -4.12 17.75
N THR A 738 12.72 -4.29 17.43
CA THR A 738 12.01 -3.45 16.46
C THR A 738 12.06 -1.98 16.86
N ALA A 739 11.76 -1.65 18.12
CA ALA A 739 11.81 -0.28 18.64
C ALA A 739 13.22 0.33 18.54
N CYS A 740 14.25 -0.41 18.95
CA CYS A 740 15.63 0.09 18.95
C CYS A 740 16.18 0.27 17.54
N THR A 741 15.83 -0.62 16.60
CA THR A 741 16.30 -0.56 15.21
C THR A 741 15.68 0.58 14.38
N ARG A 742 14.77 1.37 14.96
CA ARG A 742 14.23 2.57 14.33
C ARG A 742 15.17 3.78 14.43
N ALA A 743 16.18 3.70 15.29
CA ALA A 743 17.13 4.78 15.54
C ALA A 743 18.21 4.83 14.45
N MET A 744 18.40 6.00 13.84
CA MET A 744 19.45 6.22 12.84
C MET A 744 20.74 6.75 13.45
N HIS A 745 20.67 7.66 14.42
CA HIS A 745 21.83 8.35 14.99
C HIS A 745 22.00 8.13 16.49
N SER A 746 20.91 8.21 17.26
CA SER A 746 20.96 8.17 18.72
C SER A 746 19.86 7.31 19.32
N LEU A 747 20.20 6.53 20.34
CA LEU A 747 19.29 5.60 21.01
C LEU A 747 19.44 5.71 22.53
N SER A 748 18.32 5.93 23.22
CA SER A 748 18.24 5.88 24.68
C SER A 748 17.11 4.96 25.14
N LEU A 749 17.35 4.19 26.20
CA LEU A 749 16.38 3.33 26.83
C LEU A 749 16.26 3.74 28.30
N ILE A 750 15.06 4.09 28.74
CA ILE A 750 14.75 4.31 30.15
C ILE A 750 14.12 3.02 30.68
N ALA A 751 14.54 2.54 31.85
CA ALA A 751 13.98 1.35 32.50
C ALA A 751 13.56 1.69 33.93
N VAL A 752 12.26 1.60 34.23
CA VAL A 752 11.72 1.93 35.56
C VAL A 752 11.73 0.70 36.47
N GLY A 753 12.32 0.82 37.65
CA GLY A 753 12.33 -0.25 38.66
C GLY A 753 13.21 -1.45 38.30
N GLY A 754 14.11 -1.31 37.32
CA GLY A 754 15.11 -2.30 36.96
C GLY A 754 15.11 -2.69 35.48
N VAL A 755 16.32 -2.84 34.91
CA VAL A 755 16.51 -3.20 33.49
C VAL A 755 16.00 -4.61 33.17
N SER A 756 15.37 -4.76 32.00
CA SER A 756 14.92 -6.04 31.46
C SER A 756 16.03 -7.12 31.42
N PRO A 757 15.72 -8.39 31.70
CA PRO A 757 16.66 -9.50 31.52
C PRO A 757 17.25 -9.55 30.10
N ILE A 758 16.47 -9.20 29.08
CA ILE A 758 16.88 -9.19 27.67
C ILE A 758 18.06 -8.24 27.44
N ILE A 759 18.03 -7.05 28.07
CA ILE A 759 19.12 -6.07 27.95
C ILE A 759 20.35 -6.50 28.77
N LYS A 760 20.14 -7.22 29.89
CA LYS A 760 21.25 -7.74 30.72
C LYS A 760 22.09 -8.80 30.01
N GLU A 761 21.53 -9.48 29.00
CA GLU A 761 22.25 -10.43 28.14
C GLU A 761 23.20 -9.71 27.16
N VAL A 762 22.98 -8.42 26.89
CA VAL A 762 23.77 -7.64 25.94
C VAL A 762 25.16 -7.30 26.51
N PRO A 763 26.25 -7.45 25.74
CA PRO A 763 27.59 -7.08 26.19
C PRO A 763 27.70 -5.62 26.63
N THR A 764 28.25 -5.38 27.82
CA THR A 764 28.32 -4.04 28.45
C THR A 764 29.21 -3.04 27.71
N ASN A 765 30.03 -3.49 26.76
CA ASN A 765 30.83 -2.62 25.90
C ASN A 765 30.04 -2.00 24.73
N THR A 766 28.78 -2.43 24.51
CA THR A 766 27.94 -1.95 23.40
C THR A 766 26.96 -0.84 23.81
N TYR A 767 26.89 -0.48 25.10
CA TYR A 767 26.05 0.60 25.59
C TYR A 767 26.64 1.28 26.84
N ARG A 768 26.21 2.52 27.12
CA ARG A 768 26.50 3.22 28.36
C ARG A 768 25.39 2.95 29.37
N PHE A 769 25.74 2.41 30.53
CA PHE A 769 24.80 2.16 31.62
C PHE A 769 24.87 3.28 32.67
N SER A 770 23.72 3.76 33.13
CA SER A 770 23.61 4.67 34.27
C SER A 770 22.43 4.29 35.15
N LYS A 771 22.59 4.42 36.48
CA LYS A 771 21.53 4.19 37.45
C LYS A 771 21.30 5.47 38.26
N ILE A 772 20.05 5.90 38.34
CA ILE A 772 19.65 7.19 38.92
C ILE A 772 18.62 6.96 40.02
N HIS A 773 19.03 7.24 41.25
CA HIS A 773 18.20 7.08 42.45
C HIS A 773 17.37 8.33 42.78
N HIS A 774 17.90 9.52 42.48
CA HIS A 774 17.29 10.82 42.83
C HIS A 774 17.57 11.84 41.71
N VAL A 775 16.67 12.80 41.51
CA VAL A 775 16.90 13.96 40.63
C VAL A 775 17.54 15.05 41.49
N GLU A 776 18.78 15.46 41.18
CA GLU A 776 19.35 16.67 41.76
C GLU A 776 18.65 17.89 41.12
N ASN A 777 18.07 18.75 41.96
CA ASN A 777 17.37 19.98 41.56
C ASN A 777 18.29 20.97 40.86
#